data_AF-A0A098LI79-F1
#
_entry.id   AF-A0A098LI79-F1
#
_cell.length_a   1.000
_cell.length_b   1.000
_cell.length_c   1.000
_cell.angle_alpha   90.00
_cell.angle_beta   90.00
_cell.angle_gamma   90.00
#
_symmetry.space_group_name_H-M   'P 1'
#
loop_
_entity.id
_entity.type
_entity.pdbx_description
1 polymer ?
#
loop_
_entity_poly.entity_id
_entity_poly.type
_entity_poly.pdbx_seq_one_letter_code
_entity_poly.pdbx_strand_id
1 'polypeptide(L)'
;MSDQIKPVKFSVVVSTHNHELHLIKALRNIFAQEHDFKFEVIITDNCSTDKTKEIIDLFQLRYPDYVVPLFHDKKNKFSENTLETFKKCKGQYTFLLDPDDYWTDNKKIKKQISFLDEHPEYIFSCHRFNRLIEDTNELLEDFHPVVFKDKPDGFEFGQERYFDYWITQLSTMAIRTECLNDIPKLETFKYYWDTQLFWLLLLKGKGFVQPFFGSVYRVKSETSGNKFDLLKQNSLTYLIIKELHQLYSCNKHIKRIYELYQKNLSWSKSANKRQLNINKINNKNFTIVSDDNWGKEVYDAFNIPYKSPFIGVHLFNSDFIKLVNDFENYIDKPITFINHSDSKHQKSFRHCFGKDYPLGLLNNDIELHFIDYNSPDEALRHWNDGRSKINLENIFFKMDASREENNIDSIEAFDYINRPNKVCFINYYDKEKYLSNNSTLHLIDYWNPDSEIFFPQSLCSFDLIGWLNGKVEKYNEIYQQAKDIFITPDKRKYFFIQFNQDNIHTLDSKFHPETHEIFYNEDTESAIVNYNKHDLEYFCLSAQECPHPKTSDLFIDLSEKENRHIMVLAKGNPLHQLRIDFIGKEEDEKDTILHIDAIAQTLQEDYQWLHFDFSFIDDVSTAYLFSRIRSFYFYLNPKNAAQGTLELMAFYSGSMETFKELLG
;
A
#
# COMPACT_ATOMS: atom_id res chain seq x y z
N MET A 1 -46.94 34.28 -6.87
CA MET A 1 -45.68 33.95 -6.17
C MET A 1 -44.74 33.43 -7.23
N SER A 2 -43.60 34.10 -7.43
CA SER A 2 -42.59 33.66 -8.40
C SER A 2 -41.97 32.35 -7.91
N ASP A 3 -42.10 31.27 -8.68
CA ASP A 3 -41.27 30.08 -8.53
C ASP A 3 -39.81 30.49 -8.80
N GLN A 4 -39.11 30.92 -7.76
CA GLN A 4 -37.66 30.96 -7.80
C GLN A 4 -37.21 29.53 -8.02
N ILE A 5 -36.67 29.26 -9.22
CA ILE A 5 -36.11 27.96 -9.58
C ILE A 5 -35.08 27.61 -8.51
N LYS A 6 -35.43 26.71 -7.58
CA LYS A 6 -34.49 26.24 -6.57
C LYS A 6 -33.24 25.69 -7.29
N PRO A 7 -32.02 26.05 -6.86
CA PRO A 7 -30.81 25.49 -7.46
C PRO A 7 -30.77 23.98 -7.22
N VAL A 8 -30.08 23.26 -8.11
CA VAL A 8 -29.83 21.81 -7.94
C VAL A 8 -28.98 21.65 -6.69
N LYS A 9 -29.48 20.94 -5.68
CA LYS A 9 -28.75 20.72 -4.42
C LYS A 9 -27.72 19.61 -4.58
N PHE A 10 -28.05 18.55 -5.31
CA PHE A 10 -27.11 17.46 -5.55
C PHE A 10 -27.24 16.82 -6.93
N SER A 11 -26.15 16.22 -7.37
CA SER A 11 -26.03 15.42 -8.58
C SER A 11 -25.67 13.98 -8.18
N VAL A 12 -26.27 12.98 -8.83
CA VAL A 12 -25.84 11.57 -8.69
C VAL A 12 -25.18 11.13 -9.99
N VAL A 13 -23.97 10.59 -9.90
CA VAL A 13 -23.21 10.07 -11.04
C VAL A 13 -23.31 8.55 -11.08
N VAL A 14 -23.74 8.02 -12.23
CA VAL A 14 -23.81 6.59 -12.50
C VAL A 14 -23.07 6.30 -13.81
N SER A 15 -21.93 5.61 -13.71
CA SER A 15 -21.09 5.28 -14.89
C SER A 15 -21.31 3.85 -15.35
N THR A 16 -21.74 3.66 -16.60
CA THR A 16 -22.19 2.34 -17.10
C THR A 16 -21.42 1.87 -18.33
N HIS A 17 -21.22 0.55 -18.41
CA HIS A 17 -20.80 -0.20 -19.61
C HIS A 17 -21.24 -1.66 -19.45
N ASN A 18 -22.24 -2.12 -20.19
CA ASN A 18 -22.80 -3.47 -20.08
C ASN A 18 -23.35 -3.83 -18.67
N HIS A 19 -24.28 -3.04 -18.15
CA HIS A 19 -24.87 -3.18 -16.80
C HIS A 19 -26.39 -3.44 -16.83
N GLU A 20 -26.92 -4.08 -17.87
CA GLU A 20 -28.38 -4.29 -18.01
C GLU A 20 -29.03 -5.02 -16.81
N LEU A 21 -28.27 -5.89 -16.13
CA LEU A 21 -28.77 -6.72 -15.04
C LEU A 21 -29.03 -5.94 -13.73
N HIS A 22 -28.23 -4.90 -13.46
CA HIS A 22 -28.21 -4.24 -12.15
C HIS A 22 -28.66 -2.78 -12.18
N LEU A 23 -28.53 -2.10 -13.33
CA LEU A 23 -28.79 -0.67 -13.47
C LEU A 23 -30.21 -0.25 -13.02
N ILE A 24 -31.24 -1.04 -13.35
CA ILE A 24 -32.63 -0.74 -12.95
C ILE A 24 -32.74 -0.66 -11.42
N LYS A 25 -32.09 -1.57 -10.69
CA LYS A 25 -32.12 -1.58 -9.22
C LYS A 25 -31.38 -0.36 -8.67
N ALA A 26 -30.20 -0.04 -9.19
CA ALA A 26 -29.44 1.14 -8.78
C ALA A 26 -30.27 2.43 -8.94
N LEU A 27 -30.83 2.65 -10.13
CA LEU A 27 -31.65 3.83 -10.42
C LEU A 27 -32.91 3.90 -9.56
N ARG A 28 -33.62 2.78 -9.36
CA ARG A 28 -34.80 2.75 -8.47
C ARG A 28 -34.47 3.16 -7.04
N ASN A 29 -33.29 2.81 -6.53
CA ASN A 29 -32.87 3.20 -5.17
C ASN A 29 -32.50 4.68 -5.07
N ILE A 30 -31.94 5.28 -6.14
CA ILE A 30 -31.71 6.73 -6.20
C ILE A 30 -33.06 7.47 -6.09
N PHE A 31 -34.05 7.10 -6.89
CA PHE A 31 -35.37 7.74 -6.89
C PHE A 31 -36.22 7.43 -5.66
N ALA A 32 -35.83 6.45 -4.83
CA ALA A 32 -36.53 6.10 -3.59
C ALA A 32 -36.03 6.89 -2.36
N GLN A 33 -35.03 7.77 -2.52
CA GLN A 33 -34.48 8.56 -1.41
C GLN A 33 -35.48 9.61 -0.90
N GLU A 34 -35.56 9.76 0.42
CA GLU A 34 -36.46 10.68 1.13
C GLU A 34 -35.79 12.04 1.37
N HIS A 35 -36.10 13.04 0.54
CA HIS A 35 -35.64 14.42 0.69
C HIS A 35 -36.50 15.42 -0.11
N ASP A 36 -36.40 16.71 0.24
CA ASP A 36 -37.11 17.81 -0.45
C ASP A 36 -36.20 18.62 -1.41
N PHE A 37 -35.02 18.09 -1.70
CA PHE A 37 -34.02 18.73 -2.53
C PHE A 37 -34.30 18.56 -4.03
N LYS A 38 -34.00 19.60 -4.82
CA LYS A 38 -33.91 19.48 -6.27
C LYS A 38 -32.61 18.77 -6.64
N PHE A 39 -32.65 17.83 -7.57
CA PHE A 39 -31.50 17.01 -7.92
C PHE A 39 -31.48 16.63 -9.39
N GLU A 40 -30.37 16.05 -9.83
CA GLU A 40 -30.21 15.41 -11.14
C GLU A 40 -29.41 14.10 -11.02
N VAL A 41 -29.58 13.22 -11.99
CA VAL A 41 -28.91 11.93 -12.12
C VAL A 41 -28.21 11.90 -13.47
N ILE A 42 -26.90 12.03 -13.47
CA ILE A 42 -26.06 11.96 -14.67
C ILE A 42 -25.71 10.49 -14.89
N ILE A 43 -26.21 9.93 -15.99
CA ILE A 43 -25.97 8.53 -16.34
C ILE A 43 -25.15 8.49 -17.62
N THR A 44 -23.96 7.91 -17.57
CA THR A 44 -23.10 7.78 -18.74
C THR A 44 -23.08 6.35 -19.26
N ASP A 45 -23.12 6.18 -20.58
CA ASP A 45 -22.98 4.90 -21.28
C ASP A 45 -21.71 4.91 -22.14
N ASN A 46 -20.74 4.10 -21.75
CA ASN A 46 -19.44 4.00 -22.41
C ASN A 46 -19.45 2.95 -23.54
N CYS A 47 -20.34 3.13 -24.52
CA CYS A 47 -20.58 2.22 -25.64
C CYS A 47 -20.99 0.80 -25.21
N SER A 48 -22.06 0.67 -24.43
CA SER A 48 -22.60 -0.65 -24.12
C SER A 48 -23.12 -1.35 -25.37
N THR A 49 -23.02 -2.68 -25.37
CA THR A 49 -23.51 -3.58 -26.42
C THR A 49 -24.75 -4.36 -25.99
N ASP A 50 -25.15 -4.23 -24.73
CA ASP A 50 -26.35 -4.83 -24.14
C ASP A 50 -27.51 -3.81 -24.05
N LYS A 51 -28.55 -4.09 -23.26
CA LYS A 51 -29.72 -3.19 -23.10
C LYS A 51 -29.47 -1.99 -22.18
N THR A 52 -28.25 -1.73 -21.74
CA THR A 52 -27.94 -0.61 -20.84
C THR A 52 -28.45 0.73 -21.38
N LYS A 53 -28.21 1.01 -22.67
CA LYS A 53 -28.67 2.23 -23.33
C LYS A 53 -30.21 2.34 -23.34
N GLU A 54 -30.90 1.25 -23.66
CA GLU A 54 -32.38 1.21 -23.65
C GLU A 54 -32.94 1.50 -22.25
N ILE A 55 -32.29 0.97 -21.20
CA ILE A 55 -32.68 1.23 -19.81
C ILE A 55 -32.51 2.72 -19.47
N ILE A 56 -31.41 3.35 -19.90
CA ILE A 56 -31.16 4.78 -19.69
C ILE A 56 -32.24 5.62 -20.38
N ASP A 57 -32.56 5.31 -21.63
CA ASP A 57 -33.60 6.01 -22.40
C ASP A 57 -34.99 5.89 -21.73
N LEU A 58 -35.33 4.73 -21.17
CA LEU A 58 -36.58 4.52 -20.42
C LEU A 58 -36.66 5.40 -19.15
N PHE A 59 -35.55 5.53 -18.41
CA PHE A 59 -35.50 6.40 -17.24
C PHE A 59 -35.53 7.88 -17.61
N GLN A 60 -34.88 8.28 -18.72
CA GLN A 60 -34.97 9.63 -19.25
C GLN A 60 -36.42 9.99 -19.63
N LEU A 61 -37.12 9.09 -20.31
CA LEU A 61 -38.51 9.31 -20.69
C LEU A 61 -39.43 9.45 -19.46
N ARG A 62 -39.16 8.67 -18.41
CA ARG A 62 -39.96 8.69 -17.18
C ARG A 62 -39.64 9.88 -16.27
N TYR A 63 -38.39 10.33 -16.23
CA TYR A 63 -37.91 11.39 -15.34
C TYR A 63 -37.11 12.45 -16.13
N PRO A 64 -37.71 13.13 -17.11
CA PRO A 64 -36.99 13.98 -18.07
C PRO A 64 -36.28 15.19 -17.44
N ASP A 65 -36.79 15.69 -16.31
CA ASP A 65 -36.22 16.82 -15.59
C ASP A 65 -35.09 16.43 -14.62
N TYR A 66 -34.93 15.13 -14.35
CA TYR A 66 -33.98 14.62 -13.37
C TYR A 66 -32.83 13.84 -14.01
N VAL A 67 -33.09 13.07 -15.07
CA VAL A 67 -32.07 12.25 -15.71
C VAL A 67 -31.35 13.06 -16.78
N VAL A 68 -30.03 12.89 -16.86
CA VAL A 68 -29.15 13.52 -17.84
C VAL A 68 -28.26 12.44 -18.45
N PRO A 69 -28.63 11.88 -19.62
CA PRO A 69 -27.85 10.84 -20.26
C PRO A 69 -26.62 11.43 -20.97
N LEU A 70 -25.50 10.73 -20.89
CA LEU A 70 -24.28 11.01 -21.63
C LEU A 70 -23.88 9.75 -22.41
N PHE A 71 -24.06 9.77 -23.72
CA PHE A 71 -23.70 8.66 -24.59
C PHE A 71 -22.35 8.93 -25.25
N HIS A 72 -21.46 7.94 -25.23
CA HIS A 72 -20.19 8.00 -25.93
C HIS A 72 -20.25 7.29 -27.27
N ASP A 73 -19.60 7.88 -28.28
CA ASP A 73 -19.46 7.29 -29.62
C ASP A 73 -18.26 6.33 -29.71
N LYS A 74 -17.35 6.38 -28.74
CA LYS A 74 -16.19 5.48 -28.62
C LYS A 74 -15.97 5.09 -27.16
N LYS A 75 -15.41 3.89 -26.95
CA LYS A 75 -15.07 3.41 -25.61
C LYS A 75 -13.90 4.22 -25.03
N ASN A 76 -14.19 5.01 -24.01
CA ASN A 76 -13.22 5.78 -23.24
C ASN A 76 -12.69 4.95 -22.06
N LYS A 77 -11.60 5.39 -21.41
CA LYS A 77 -11.23 4.83 -20.10
C LYS A 77 -12.32 5.15 -19.08
N PHE A 78 -12.44 4.31 -18.05
CA PHE A 78 -13.44 4.55 -16.99
C PHE A 78 -13.21 5.88 -16.28
N SER A 79 -11.95 6.22 -15.94
CA SER A 79 -11.59 7.49 -15.31
C SER A 79 -11.90 8.72 -16.19
N GLU A 80 -11.63 8.64 -17.50
CA GLU A 80 -11.99 9.69 -18.47
C GLU A 80 -13.51 9.90 -18.51
N ASN A 81 -14.26 8.80 -18.59
CA ASN A 81 -15.72 8.82 -18.58
C ASN A 81 -16.27 9.46 -17.30
N THR A 82 -15.73 9.10 -16.13
CA THR A 82 -16.14 9.68 -14.85
C THR A 82 -15.79 11.16 -14.76
N LEU A 83 -14.61 11.60 -15.22
CA LEU A 83 -14.26 13.03 -15.26
C LEU A 83 -15.23 13.85 -16.12
N GLU A 84 -15.68 13.30 -17.25
CA GLU A 84 -16.67 13.97 -18.09
C GLU A 84 -18.02 14.10 -17.40
N THR A 85 -18.44 13.09 -16.62
CA THR A 85 -19.66 13.19 -15.79
C THR A 85 -19.54 14.25 -14.69
N PHE A 86 -18.38 14.38 -14.06
CA PHE A 86 -18.15 15.41 -13.02
C PHE A 86 -18.32 16.82 -13.58
N LYS A 87 -17.83 17.08 -14.81
CA LYS A 87 -18.01 18.37 -15.50
C LYS A 87 -19.47 18.71 -15.81
N LYS A 88 -20.39 17.74 -15.76
CA LYS A 88 -21.83 17.94 -16.00
C LYS A 88 -22.63 18.14 -14.73
N CYS A 89 -22.05 17.84 -13.56
CA CYS A 89 -22.72 18.01 -12.28
C CYS A 89 -22.97 19.49 -11.99
N LYS A 90 -24.21 19.84 -11.66
CA LYS A 90 -24.67 21.19 -11.27
C LYS A 90 -25.03 21.27 -9.80
N GLY A 91 -25.09 20.14 -9.10
CA GLY A 91 -25.35 20.06 -7.68
C GLY A 91 -24.30 20.79 -6.85
N GLN A 92 -24.68 21.22 -5.65
CA GLN A 92 -23.73 21.63 -4.61
C GLN A 92 -22.94 20.41 -4.10
N TYR A 93 -23.59 19.24 -4.08
CA TYR A 93 -23.01 17.96 -3.70
C TYR A 93 -23.08 16.94 -4.84
N THR A 94 -22.06 16.10 -4.96
CA THR A 94 -22.02 14.98 -5.91
C THR A 94 -22.01 13.67 -5.14
N PHE A 95 -22.94 12.78 -5.48
CA PHE A 95 -22.99 11.40 -5.01
C PHE A 95 -22.52 10.47 -6.13
N LEU A 96 -21.83 9.40 -5.76
CA LEU A 96 -21.37 8.38 -6.69
C LEU A 96 -22.14 7.08 -6.42
N LEU A 97 -22.49 6.36 -7.47
CA LEU A 97 -23.08 5.02 -7.34
C LEU A 97 -22.61 4.16 -8.52
N ASP A 98 -21.93 3.05 -8.20
CA ASP A 98 -21.68 2.03 -9.19
C ASP A 98 -22.99 1.36 -9.60
N PRO A 99 -23.17 1.08 -10.90
CA PRO A 99 -24.39 0.45 -11.41
C PRO A 99 -24.63 -0.98 -10.90
N ASP A 100 -23.60 -1.68 -10.41
CA ASP A 100 -23.72 -3.00 -9.76
C ASP A 100 -24.19 -2.86 -8.30
N ASP A 101 -23.92 -1.74 -7.65
CA ASP A 101 -24.24 -1.47 -6.24
C ASP A 101 -25.65 -0.90 -6.05
N TYR A 102 -26.07 -0.77 -4.79
CA TYR A 102 -27.31 -0.08 -4.44
C TYR A 102 -27.30 0.49 -3.03
N TRP A 103 -28.07 1.56 -2.82
CA TRP A 103 -28.31 2.13 -1.51
C TRP A 103 -29.42 1.40 -0.76
N THR A 104 -29.30 1.30 0.56
CA THR A 104 -30.24 0.60 1.44
C THR A 104 -30.95 1.54 2.42
N ASP A 105 -30.29 2.63 2.81
CA ASP A 105 -30.88 3.66 3.65
C ASP A 105 -31.57 4.72 2.77
N ASN A 106 -32.89 4.84 2.91
CA ASN A 106 -33.68 5.82 2.16
C ASN A 106 -33.42 7.27 2.58
N LYS A 107 -32.75 7.51 3.70
CA LYS A 107 -32.38 8.84 4.21
C LYS A 107 -30.89 9.14 4.03
N LYS A 108 -30.11 8.27 3.37
CA LYS A 108 -28.66 8.44 3.14
C LYS A 108 -28.32 9.84 2.63
N ILE A 109 -28.98 10.30 1.56
CA ILE A 109 -28.72 11.62 0.95
C ILE A 109 -28.97 12.73 1.96
N LYS A 110 -30.11 12.68 2.66
CA LYS A 110 -30.48 13.70 3.65
C LYS A 110 -29.49 13.76 4.80
N LYS A 111 -29.07 12.61 5.33
CA LYS A 111 -28.08 12.50 6.42
C LYS A 111 -26.74 13.12 6.02
N GLN A 112 -26.21 12.75 4.86
CA GLN A 112 -24.90 13.24 4.43
C GLN A 112 -24.90 14.72 4.03
N ILE A 113 -25.95 15.20 3.35
CA ILE A 113 -26.06 16.63 3.03
C ILE A 113 -26.21 17.46 4.30
N SER A 114 -27.07 17.04 5.25
CA SER A 114 -27.27 17.80 6.49
C SER A 114 -25.97 17.90 7.28
N PHE A 115 -25.23 16.78 7.40
CA PHE A 115 -23.91 16.75 8.02
C PHE A 115 -22.93 17.70 7.33
N LEU A 116 -22.81 17.66 6.00
CA LEU A 116 -21.89 18.54 5.29
C LEU A 116 -22.33 20.01 5.31
N ASP A 117 -23.63 20.31 5.35
CA ASP A 117 -24.09 21.69 5.51
C ASP A 117 -23.71 22.26 6.90
N GLU A 118 -23.71 21.42 7.94
CA GLU A 118 -23.32 21.78 9.32
C GLU A 118 -21.80 21.81 9.53
N HIS A 119 -21.04 21.06 8.72
CA HIS A 119 -19.58 20.90 8.84
C HIS A 119 -18.83 21.37 7.58
N PRO A 120 -18.63 22.69 7.39
CA PRO A 120 -17.94 23.25 6.22
C PRO A 120 -16.46 22.82 6.10
N GLU A 121 -15.83 22.37 7.19
CA GLU A 121 -14.45 21.89 7.24
C GLU A 121 -14.21 20.57 6.50
N TYR A 122 -15.26 19.77 6.27
CA TYR A 122 -15.16 18.51 5.55
C TYR A 122 -15.52 18.68 4.07
N ILE A 123 -14.68 18.10 3.21
CA ILE A 123 -14.87 18.15 1.76
C ILE A 123 -15.78 17.04 1.23
N PHE A 124 -15.89 15.94 1.98
CA PHE A 124 -16.80 14.85 1.68
C PHE A 124 -17.20 14.11 2.96
N SER A 125 -18.33 13.40 2.87
CA SER A 125 -18.75 12.41 3.85
C SER A 125 -18.92 11.06 3.16
N CYS A 126 -18.46 9.99 3.80
CA CYS A 126 -18.77 8.61 3.44
C CYS A 126 -19.42 7.89 4.62
N HIS A 127 -19.80 6.63 4.45
CA HIS A 127 -20.45 5.83 5.49
C HIS A 127 -20.13 4.34 5.33
N ARG A 128 -20.58 3.50 6.26
CA ARG A 128 -20.39 2.04 6.22
C ARG A 128 -21.23 1.37 5.14
N PHE A 129 -20.81 0.19 4.68
CA PHE A 129 -21.52 -0.57 3.65
C PHE A 129 -21.53 -2.06 3.99
N ASN A 130 -22.52 -2.78 3.49
CA ASN A 130 -22.55 -4.23 3.57
C ASN A 130 -21.95 -4.84 2.31
N ARG A 131 -21.35 -6.03 2.41
CA ARG A 131 -20.83 -6.78 1.27
C ARG A 131 -21.77 -7.93 0.95
N LEU A 132 -22.31 -7.96 -0.26
CA LEU A 132 -23.14 -9.07 -0.75
C LEU A 132 -22.28 -10.00 -1.60
N ILE A 133 -22.04 -11.21 -1.12
CA ILE A 133 -21.36 -12.26 -1.88
C ILE A 133 -22.38 -12.87 -2.83
N GLU A 134 -22.27 -12.60 -4.13
CA GLU A 134 -23.35 -12.94 -5.07
C GLU A 134 -23.60 -14.44 -5.22
N ASP A 135 -22.55 -15.25 -5.14
CA ASP A 135 -22.64 -16.71 -5.27
C ASP A 135 -23.38 -17.39 -4.11
N THR A 136 -23.14 -16.92 -2.88
CA THR A 136 -23.73 -17.50 -1.66
C THR A 136 -24.96 -16.73 -1.19
N ASN A 137 -25.19 -15.54 -1.76
CA ASN A 137 -26.15 -14.55 -1.29
C ASN A 137 -25.95 -14.18 0.20
N GLU A 138 -24.70 -14.30 0.69
CA GLU A 138 -24.32 -13.94 2.05
C GLU A 138 -24.10 -12.44 2.17
N LEU A 139 -24.63 -11.84 3.23
CA LEU A 139 -24.44 -10.43 3.55
C LEU A 139 -23.47 -10.30 4.72
N LEU A 140 -22.33 -9.67 4.48
CA LEU A 140 -21.28 -9.40 5.45
C LEU A 140 -21.21 -7.90 5.78
N GLU A 141 -20.57 -7.55 6.89
CA GLU A 141 -20.17 -6.16 7.15
C GLU A 141 -19.06 -5.71 6.18
N ASP A 142 -18.72 -4.42 6.23
CA ASP A 142 -17.60 -3.83 5.50
C ASP A 142 -16.26 -4.53 5.81
N PHE A 143 -15.18 -4.10 5.14
CA PHE A 143 -13.87 -4.73 5.29
C PHE A 143 -13.22 -4.51 6.67
N HIS A 144 -13.66 -3.51 7.44
CA HIS A 144 -12.97 -3.05 8.64
C HIS A 144 -13.93 -2.73 9.81
N PRO A 145 -14.80 -3.68 10.23
CA PRO A 145 -15.83 -3.41 11.24
C PRO A 145 -15.24 -3.09 12.63
N VAL A 146 -14.02 -3.55 12.91
CA VAL A 146 -13.30 -3.31 14.17
C VAL A 146 -12.99 -1.82 14.37
N VAL A 147 -12.81 -1.05 13.29
CA VAL A 147 -12.50 0.40 13.38
C VAL A 147 -13.63 1.16 14.08
N PHE A 148 -14.88 0.72 13.90
CA PHE A 148 -16.05 1.36 14.48
C PHE A 148 -16.36 0.91 15.91
N LYS A 149 -15.61 -0.06 16.47
CA LYS A 149 -15.70 -0.38 17.90
C LYS A 149 -15.15 0.77 18.75
N ASP A 150 -13.97 1.26 18.36
CA ASP A 150 -13.30 2.38 19.03
C ASP A 150 -13.91 3.74 18.62
N LYS A 151 -14.67 3.79 17.52
CA LYS A 151 -15.21 5.01 16.89
C LYS A 151 -16.70 4.85 16.56
N PRO A 152 -17.58 4.68 17.56
CA PRO A 152 -18.99 4.38 17.35
C PRO A 152 -19.77 5.52 16.67
N ASP A 153 -19.30 6.76 16.82
CA ASP A 153 -19.95 7.95 16.24
C ASP A 153 -19.39 8.34 14.86
N GLY A 154 -18.47 7.54 14.31
CA GLY A 154 -17.74 7.89 13.10
C GLY A 154 -16.44 8.65 13.39
N PHE A 155 -15.70 9.02 12.34
CA PHE A 155 -14.39 9.67 12.50
C PHE A 155 -13.97 10.46 11.26
N GLU A 156 -13.15 11.49 11.48
CA GLU A 156 -12.46 12.22 10.42
C GLU A 156 -11.16 11.51 9.99
N PHE A 157 -10.74 11.73 8.75
CA PHE A 157 -9.44 11.28 8.26
C PHE A 157 -8.89 12.19 7.15
N GLY A 158 -7.57 12.33 7.10
CA GLY A 158 -6.83 12.98 6.03
C GLY A 158 -6.02 11.99 5.18
N GLN A 159 -5.17 12.52 4.31
CA GLN A 159 -4.29 11.72 3.44
C GLN A 159 -3.36 10.81 4.22
N GLU A 160 -2.95 11.22 5.42
CA GLU A 160 -2.01 10.51 6.28
C GLU A 160 -2.50 9.14 6.75
N ARG A 161 -3.82 8.90 6.67
CA ARG A 161 -4.46 7.65 7.09
C ARG A 161 -5.24 6.96 5.99
N TYR A 162 -5.21 7.49 4.77
CA TYR A 162 -6.05 7.01 3.68
C TYR A 162 -5.82 5.54 3.35
N PHE A 163 -4.57 5.08 3.45
CA PHE A 163 -4.18 3.69 3.21
C PHE A 163 -4.14 2.83 4.49
N ASP A 164 -4.54 3.35 5.65
CA ASP A 164 -4.64 2.54 6.88
C ASP A 164 -5.82 1.56 6.79
N TYR A 165 -6.94 2.00 6.21
CA TYR A 165 -8.16 1.22 6.05
C TYR A 165 -8.86 1.55 4.73
N TRP A 166 -9.35 0.55 4.02
CA TRP A 166 -10.14 0.76 2.81
C TRP A 166 -11.61 1.03 3.17
N ILE A 167 -11.89 2.29 3.52
CA ILE A 167 -13.20 2.75 4.05
C ILE A 167 -14.04 3.54 3.05
N THR A 168 -13.45 3.91 1.90
CA THR A 168 -14.13 4.65 0.83
C THR A 168 -14.57 3.70 -0.27
N GLN A 169 -15.85 3.79 -0.65
CA GLN A 169 -16.46 3.07 -1.78
C GLN A 169 -17.32 4.08 -2.55
N LEU A 170 -17.42 3.97 -3.87
CA LEU A 170 -18.19 4.94 -4.67
C LEU A 170 -19.61 5.11 -4.14
N SER A 171 -20.30 4.01 -3.86
CA SER A 171 -21.67 4.01 -3.33
C SER A 171 -21.85 4.70 -1.97
N THR A 172 -20.78 4.95 -1.21
CA THR A 172 -20.87 5.58 0.12
C THR A 172 -20.70 7.10 0.08
N MET A 173 -20.21 7.66 -1.03
CA MET A 173 -19.72 9.03 -1.07
C MET A 173 -20.82 10.10 -1.20
N ALA A 174 -20.61 11.21 -0.52
CA ALA A 174 -21.20 12.52 -0.76
C ALA A 174 -20.06 13.56 -0.75
N ILE A 175 -19.79 14.19 -1.89
CA ILE A 175 -18.62 15.06 -2.10
C ILE A 175 -19.10 16.48 -2.39
N ARG A 176 -18.45 17.51 -1.86
CA ARG A 176 -18.69 18.89 -2.34
C ARG A 176 -18.29 18.99 -3.80
N THR A 177 -19.22 19.34 -4.68
CA THR A 177 -18.97 19.30 -6.12
C THR A 177 -17.81 20.18 -6.55
N GLU A 178 -17.58 21.31 -5.87
CA GLU A 178 -16.42 22.18 -6.12
C GLU A 178 -15.07 21.48 -5.92
N CYS A 179 -14.98 20.48 -5.03
CA CYS A 179 -13.76 19.70 -4.82
C CYS A 179 -13.46 18.77 -6.00
N LEU A 180 -14.44 18.48 -6.88
CA LEU A 180 -14.24 17.71 -8.09
C LEU A 180 -13.69 18.54 -9.27
N ASN A 181 -13.67 19.88 -9.15
CA ASN A 181 -13.06 20.75 -10.15
C ASN A 181 -11.54 20.61 -10.12
N ASP A 182 -10.88 20.66 -11.27
CA ASP A 182 -9.40 20.66 -11.37
C ASP A 182 -8.71 19.47 -10.67
N ILE A 183 -9.35 18.29 -10.61
CA ILE A 183 -8.68 17.07 -10.17
C ILE A 183 -7.59 16.74 -11.19
N PRO A 184 -6.29 16.82 -10.83
CA PRO A 184 -5.24 16.73 -11.82
C PRO A 184 -5.07 15.28 -12.26
N LYS A 185 -5.13 15.06 -13.58
CA LYS A 185 -4.57 13.88 -14.24
C LYS A 185 -5.22 12.53 -13.84
N LEU A 186 -6.49 12.51 -13.43
CA LEU A 186 -7.18 11.25 -13.04
C LEU A 186 -7.19 10.22 -14.19
N GLU A 187 -7.25 10.69 -15.43
CA GLU A 187 -7.18 9.91 -16.67
C GLU A 187 -5.80 9.29 -16.97
N THR A 188 -4.76 9.80 -16.31
CA THR A 188 -3.38 9.36 -16.53
C THR A 188 -2.98 8.19 -15.64
N PHE A 189 -3.67 8.01 -14.51
CA PHE A 189 -3.36 6.91 -13.60
C PHE A 189 -3.70 5.56 -14.23
N LYS A 190 -2.87 4.59 -13.91
CA LYS A 190 -2.93 3.23 -14.44
C LYS A 190 -3.78 2.30 -13.59
N TYR A 191 -3.77 2.49 -12.26
CA TYR A 191 -4.40 1.57 -11.31
C TYR A 191 -5.79 2.07 -10.88
N TYR A 192 -6.26 1.68 -9.70
CA TYR A 192 -7.60 1.97 -9.21
C TYR A 192 -7.86 3.49 -9.09
N TRP A 193 -8.57 4.00 -10.10
CA TRP A 193 -8.88 5.41 -10.27
C TRP A 193 -9.72 5.98 -9.12
N ASP A 194 -10.57 5.18 -8.49
CA ASP A 194 -11.44 5.56 -7.37
C ASP A 194 -10.62 5.81 -6.10
N THR A 195 -9.69 4.90 -5.81
CA THR A 195 -8.72 5.03 -4.70
C THR A 195 -7.90 6.31 -4.87
N GLN A 196 -7.48 6.59 -6.10
CA GLN A 196 -6.72 7.80 -6.43
C GLN A 196 -7.59 9.05 -6.36
N LEU A 197 -8.84 9.00 -6.86
CA LEU A 197 -9.80 10.10 -6.76
C LEU A 197 -9.97 10.53 -5.30
N PHE A 198 -10.22 9.59 -4.39
CA PHE A 198 -10.45 9.92 -2.99
C PHE A 198 -9.20 10.47 -2.31
N TRP A 199 -8.01 9.91 -2.61
CA TRP A 199 -6.76 10.49 -2.11
C TRP A 199 -6.53 11.92 -2.64
N LEU A 200 -6.80 12.17 -3.94
CA LEU A 200 -6.69 13.50 -4.54
C LEU A 200 -7.69 14.49 -3.96
N LEU A 201 -8.90 14.04 -3.61
CA LEU A 201 -9.86 14.86 -2.89
C LEU A 201 -9.27 15.28 -1.54
N LEU A 202 -8.64 14.36 -0.80
CA LEU A 202 -8.01 14.67 0.48
C LEU A 202 -6.85 15.68 0.40
N LEU A 203 -6.34 16.02 -0.80
CA LEU A 203 -5.45 17.19 -1.02
C LEU A 203 -6.14 18.52 -0.72
N LYS A 204 -7.47 18.56 -0.77
CA LYS A 204 -8.28 19.77 -0.63
C LYS A 204 -8.92 19.92 0.77
N GLY A 205 -8.86 18.89 1.61
CA GLY A 205 -9.42 18.91 2.96
C GLY A 205 -9.66 17.50 3.52
N LYS A 206 -10.25 17.42 4.71
CA LYS A 206 -10.51 16.15 5.39
C LYS A 206 -11.85 15.53 4.98
N GLY A 207 -11.93 14.20 5.05
CA GLY A 207 -13.18 13.45 4.91
C GLY A 207 -13.73 13.01 6.28
N PHE A 208 -15.03 12.74 6.34
CA PHE A 208 -15.67 12.17 7.54
C PHE A 208 -16.43 10.88 7.21
N VAL A 209 -16.20 9.83 8.00
CA VAL A 209 -16.88 8.54 7.89
C VAL A 209 -18.02 8.48 8.91
N GLN A 210 -19.25 8.36 8.43
CA GLN A 210 -20.41 8.19 9.30
C GLN A 210 -20.62 6.70 9.67
N PRO A 211 -21.12 6.41 10.87
CA PRO A 211 -21.16 5.04 11.40
C PRO A 211 -22.34 4.19 10.87
N PHE A 212 -23.22 4.76 10.05
CA PHE A 212 -24.40 4.04 9.55
C PHE A 212 -24.10 3.22 8.28
N PHE A 213 -24.84 2.14 8.08
CA PHE A 213 -24.82 1.36 6.84
C PHE A 213 -25.81 1.93 5.83
N GLY A 214 -25.31 2.51 4.74
CA GLY A 214 -26.15 3.18 3.73
C GLY A 214 -26.18 2.51 2.35
N SER A 215 -25.31 1.53 2.10
CA SER A 215 -25.19 0.86 0.80
C SER A 215 -24.78 -0.60 0.91
N VAL A 216 -24.97 -1.32 -0.19
CA VAL A 216 -24.48 -2.68 -0.40
C VAL A 216 -23.51 -2.68 -1.57
N TYR A 217 -22.28 -3.14 -1.31
CA TYR A 217 -21.25 -3.44 -2.28
C TYR A 217 -21.37 -4.89 -2.75
N ARG A 218 -21.49 -5.11 -4.06
CA ARG A 218 -21.59 -6.48 -4.61
C ARG A 218 -20.22 -7.09 -4.88
N VAL A 219 -20.05 -8.34 -4.48
CA VAL A 219 -18.83 -9.12 -4.70
C VAL A 219 -19.15 -10.33 -5.57
N LYS A 220 -18.79 -10.29 -6.86
CA LYS A 220 -18.86 -11.46 -7.76
C LYS A 220 -17.73 -12.42 -7.43
N SER A 221 -17.90 -13.73 -7.62
CA SER A 221 -16.82 -14.69 -7.35
C SER A 221 -15.64 -14.63 -8.33
N GLU A 222 -15.85 -14.14 -9.55
CA GLU A 222 -14.77 -13.90 -10.53
C GLU A 222 -14.03 -12.58 -10.30
N THR A 223 -14.73 -11.52 -9.83
CA THR A 223 -14.12 -10.25 -9.39
C THR A 223 -13.85 -10.21 -7.90
N SER A 224 -13.95 -11.36 -7.22
CA SER A 224 -13.82 -11.42 -5.78
C SER A 224 -12.45 -10.90 -5.42
N GLY A 225 -12.40 -9.67 -4.90
CA GLY A 225 -11.29 -9.18 -4.11
C GLY A 225 -10.86 -10.24 -3.11
N ASN A 226 -11.77 -11.10 -2.65
CA ASN A 226 -11.50 -12.23 -1.77
C ASN A 226 -10.81 -13.47 -2.42
N LYS A 227 -10.69 -13.58 -3.76
CA LYS A 227 -9.78 -14.52 -4.46
C LYS A 227 -8.52 -13.84 -5.01
N PHE A 228 -8.39 -12.52 -4.91
CA PHE A 228 -7.07 -11.93 -4.99
C PHE A 228 -6.37 -12.38 -3.71
N ASP A 229 -5.37 -13.27 -3.86
CA ASP A 229 -4.41 -13.56 -2.81
C ASP A 229 -4.03 -12.25 -2.12
N LEU A 230 -3.91 -12.25 -0.79
CA LEU A 230 -3.53 -11.09 0.01
C LEU A 230 -2.30 -10.38 -0.61
N LEU A 231 -1.38 -11.19 -1.15
CA LEU A 231 -0.23 -10.75 -1.94
C LEU A 231 -0.59 -9.83 -3.11
N LYS A 232 -1.63 -10.15 -3.86
CA LYS A 232 -2.09 -9.41 -5.04
C LYS A 232 -2.77 -8.09 -4.65
N GLN A 233 -3.54 -8.09 -3.56
CA GLN A 233 -4.13 -6.87 -3.01
C GLN A 233 -3.05 -5.90 -2.49
N ASN A 234 -2.09 -6.41 -1.72
CA ASN A 234 -0.98 -5.62 -1.19
C ASN A 234 -0.07 -5.10 -2.32
N SER A 235 0.19 -5.94 -3.33
CA SER A 235 0.87 -5.56 -4.55
C SER A 235 0.21 -4.38 -5.25
N LEU A 236 -1.10 -4.45 -5.47
CA LEU A 236 -1.85 -3.39 -6.15
C LEU A 236 -1.89 -2.11 -5.31
N THR A 237 -2.04 -2.24 -3.99
CA THR A 237 -1.95 -1.11 -3.06
C THR A 237 -0.58 -0.43 -3.13
N TYR A 238 0.51 -1.21 -3.14
CA TYR A 238 1.87 -0.68 -3.33
C TYR A 238 2.01 0.07 -4.65
N LEU A 239 1.50 -0.49 -5.74
CA LEU A 239 1.57 0.12 -7.07
C LEU A 239 0.81 1.46 -7.13
N ILE A 240 -0.37 1.53 -6.49
CA ILE A 240 -1.14 2.78 -6.36
C ILE A 240 -0.33 3.82 -5.58
N ILE A 241 0.23 3.43 -4.43
CA ILE A 241 1.04 4.31 -3.58
C ILE A 241 2.29 4.80 -4.33
N LYS A 242 2.98 3.91 -5.06
CA LYS A 242 4.15 4.24 -5.87
C LYS A 242 3.80 5.24 -6.96
N GLU A 243 2.70 5.02 -7.68
CA GLU A 243 2.22 5.92 -8.73
C GLU A 243 1.87 7.31 -8.17
N LEU A 244 1.16 7.36 -7.03
CA LEU A 244 0.88 8.62 -6.33
C LEU A 244 2.15 9.32 -5.85
N HIS A 245 3.12 8.59 -5.28
CA HIS A 245 4.40 9.16 -4.84
C HIS A 245 5.22 9.71 -6.01
N GLN A 246 5.23 9.05 -7.16
CA GLN A 246 5.93 9.55 -8.35
C GLN A 246 5.34 10.86 -8.87
N LEU A 247 4.00 10.95 -8.93
CA LEU A 247 3.30 12.15 -9.41
C LEU A 247 3.28 13.29 -8.38
N TYR A 248 3.32 12.96 -7.09
CA TYR A 248 3.23 13.91 -5.97
C TYR A 248 4.41 13.74 -5.00
N SER A 249 5.64 13.67 -5.52
CA SER A 249 6.86 13.37 -4.74
C SER A 249 7.17 14.37 -3.62
N CYS A 250 6.68 15.61 -3.74
CA CYS A 250 6.81 16.63 -2.69
C CYS A 250 5.77 16.51 -1.57
N ASN A 251 4.75 15.64 -1.73
CA ASN A 251 3.75 15.42 -0.70
C ASN A 251 4.31 14.50 0.40
N LYS A 252 4.50 15.06 1.59
CA LYS A 252 5.08 14.36 2.74
C LYS A 252 4.30 13.10 3.16
N HIS A 253 2.98 13.09 3.01
CA HIS A 253 2.14 11.98 3.45
C HIS A 253 2.29 10.78 2.54
N ILE A 254 2.18 10.97 1.21
CA ILE A 254 2.37 9.85 0.29
C ILE A 254 3.82 9.37 0.26
N LYS A 255 4.80 10.27 0.40
CA LYS A 255 6.20 9.88 0.56
C LYS A 255 6.38 8.96 1.77
N ARG A 256 5.84 9.34 2.93
CA ARG A 256 5.85 8.52 4.14
C ARG A 256 5.18 7.17 3.93
N ILE A 257 3.98 7.15 3.33
CA ILE A 257 3.24 5.91 3.07
C ILE A 257 4.04 5.02 2.12
N TYR A 258 4.61 5.58 1.06
CA TYR A 258 5.47 4.85 0.11
C TYR A 258 6.70 4.26 0.80
N GLU A 259 7.43 5.03 1.58
CA GLU A 259 8.61 4.55 2.32
C GLU A 259 8.25 3.46 3.34
N LEU A 260 7.10 3.59 4.02
CA LEU A 260 6.59 2.57 4.93
C LEU A 260 6.33 1.26 4.16
N TYR A 261 5.60 1.32 3.06
CA TYR A 261 5.30 0.16 2.23
C TYR A 261 6.56 -0.44 1.60
N GLN A 262 7.52 0.39 1.18
CA GLN A 262 8.81 -0.06 0.63
C GLN A 262 9.65 -0.78 1.69
N LYS A 263 9.74 -0.25 2.93
CA LYS A 263 10.39 -0.91 4.07
C LYS A 263 9.73 -2.24 4.43
N ASN A 264 8.43 -2.34 4.19
CA ASN A 264 7.57 -3.49 4.50
C ASN A 264 7.42 -4.49 3.35
N LEU A 265 8.07 -4.27 2.20
CA LEU A 265 8.34 -5.33 1.24
C LEU A 265 9.25 -6.36 1.94
N SER A 266 8.61 -7.37 2.55
CA SER A 266 9.16 -8.44 3.38
C SER A 266 10.51 -8.92 2.87
N TRP A 267 10.67 -9.06 1.56
CA TRP A 267 11.88 -9.60 0.97
C TRP A 267 13.15 -8.79 1.22
N SER A 268 13.08 -7.47 1.36
CA SER A 268 14.26 -6.64 1.61
C SER A 268 14.97 -7.03 2.92
N LYS A 269 14.22 -7.63 3.86
CA LYS A 269 14.67 -8.14 5.18
C LYS A 269 14.39 -9.65 5.42
N SER A 270 13.69 -10.37 4.52
CA SER A 270 13.18 -11.73 4.78
C SER A 270 14.23 -12.83 4.76
N ALA A 271 13.88 -13.98 5.34
CA ALA A 271 14.68 -15.20 5.29
C ALA A 271 15.00 -15.67 3.86
N ASN A 272 14.19 -15.33 2.85
CA ASN A 272 14.44 -15.72 1.47
C ASN A 272 15.61 -14.94 0.85
N LYS A 273 15.75 -13.63 1.12
CA LYS A 273 16.97 -12.87 0.75
C LYS A 273 18.20 -13.39 1.50
N ARG A 274 18.04 -13.85 2.76
CA ARG A 274 19.14 -14.50 3.53
C ARG A 274 19.60 -15.83 2.92
N GLN A 275 18.78 -16.51 2.12
CA GLN A 275 19.17 -17.75 1.43
C GLN A 275 20.06 -17.48 0.21
N LEU A 276 19.91 -16.32 -0.43
CA LEU A 276 20.76 -15.85 -1.51
C LEU A 276 22.13 -15.48 -0.95
N ASN A 277 23.07 -16.39 -1.13
CA ASN A 277 24.44 -16.23 -0.72
C ASN A 277 25.32 -16.46 -1.93
N ILE A 278 26.04 -15.41 -2.35
CA ILE A 278 26.93 -15.44 -3.52
C ILE A 278 28.01 -16.54 -3.40
N ASN A 279 28.33 -17.00 -2.19
CA ASN A 279 29.28 -18.09 -1.97
C ASN A 279 28.73 -19.48 -2.33
N LYS A 280 27.42 -19.61 -2.54
CA LYS A 280 26.81 -20.84 -3.07
C LYS A 280 26.86 -20.91 -4.60
N ILE A 281 27.32 -19.86 -5.28
CA ILE A 281 27.45 -19.81 -6.74
C ILE A 281 28.88 -20.20 -7.12
N ASN A 282 29.00 -21.22 -7.96
CA ASN A 282 30.26 -21.79 -8.44
C ASN A 282 31.01 -20.79 -9.35
N ASN A 283 30.32 -20.21 -10.33
CA ASN A 283 30.87 -19.20 -11.23
C ASN A 283 30.23 -17.83 -10.99
N LYS A 284 30.89 -17.00 -10.19
CA LYS A 284 30.42 -15.63 -9.85
C LYS A 284 30.54 -14.63 -11.01
N ASN A 285 31.18 -15.02 -12.12
CA ASN A 285 31.27 -14.21 -13.32
C ASN A 285 30.17 -14.59 -14.31
N PHE A 286 28.91 -14.24 -14.01
CA PHE A 286 27.76 -14.51 -14.87
C PHE A 286 27.15 -13.21 -15.43
N THR A 287 26.55 -13.31 -16.61
CA THR A 287 25.75 -12.25 -17.25
C THR A 287 24.30 -12.68 -17.32
N ILE A 288 23.37 -11.84 -16.85
CA ILE A 288 21.94 -12.07 -16.99
C ILE A 288 21.40 -11.15 -18.08
N VAL A 289 20.83 -11.76 -19.13
CA VAL A 289 20.08 -11.09 -20.19
C VAL A 289 18.61 -11.33 -19.86
N SER A 290 17.92 -10.26 -19.47
CA SER A 290 16.52 -10.27 -19.05
C SER A 290 15.71 -9.34 -19.95
N ASP A 291 14.46 -9.67 -20.19
CA ASP A 291 13.51 -8.84 -20.95
C ASP A 291 12.89 -7.70 -20.13
N ASP A 292 13.27 -7.61 -18.86
CA ASP A 292 12.85 -6.63 -17.87
C ASP A 292 13.93 -6.45 -16.77
N ASN A 293 13.61 -5.67 -15.73
CA ASN A 293 14.50 -5.41 -14.60
C ASN A 293 14.72 -6.58 -13.63
N TRP A 294 14.17 -7.77 -13.86
CA TRP A 294 14.41 -8.92 -12.97
C TRP A 294 15.92 -9.24 -12.82
N GLY A 295 16.70 -9.11 -13.91
CA GLY A 295 18.14 -9.29 -13.86
C GLY A 295 18.87 -8.29 -12.95
N LYS A 296 18.39 -7.03 -12.89
CA LYS A 296 18.88 -6.01 -11.96
C LYS A 296 18.70 -6.45 -10.51
N GLU A 297 17.51 -6.95 -10.18
CA GLU A 297 17.18 -7.42 -8.83
C GLU A 297 18.07 -8.59 -8.38
N VAL A 298 18.48 -9.47 -9.30
CA VAL A 298 19.44 -10.54 -8.99
C VAL A 298 20.79 -9.97 -8.55
N TYR A 299 21.34 -9.00 -9.30
CA TYR A 299 22.62 -8.37 -8.96
C TYR A 299 22.53 -7.61 -7.62
N ASP A 300 21.44 -6.88 -7.41
CA ASP A 300 21.18 -6.14 -6.16
C ASP A 300 21.05 -7.09 -4.97
N ALA A 301 20.38 -8.23 -5.14
CA ALA A 301 20.21 -9.24 -4.09
C ALA A 301 21.53 -9.88 -3.66
N PHE A 302 22.47 -10.07 -4.60
CA PHE A 302 23.82 -10.56 -4.30
C PHE A 302 24.80 -9.46 -3.91
N ASN A 303 24.41 -8.19 -4.04
CA ASN A 303 25.27 -7.02 -3.83
C ASN A 303 26.57 -7.10 -4.65
N ILE A 304 26.43 -7.36 -5.96
CA ILE A 304 27.55 -7.44 -6.92
C ILE A 304 27.35 -6.45 -8.08
N PRO A 305 28.45 -6.03 -8.76
CA PRO A 305 28.33 -5.12 -9.89
C PRO A 305 27.52 -5.70 -11.05
N TYR A 306 26.76 -4.84 -11.72
CA TYR A 306 26.02 -5.19 -12.93
C TYR A 306 26.97 -5.61 -14.07
N LYS A 307 26.63 -6.71 -14.76
CA LYS A 307 27.39 -7.26 -15.89
C LYS A 307 26.55 -7.38 -17.16
N SER A 308 25.52 -6.55 -17.29
CA SER A 308 24.53 -6.63 -18.35
C SER A 308 24.16 -5.22 -18.84
N PRO A 309 24.02 -4.99 -20.17
CA PRO A 309 23.48 -3.74 -20.68
C PRO A 309 21.96 -3.63 -20.55
N PHE A 310 21.28 -4.71 -20.13
CA PHE A 310 19.82 -4.79 -20.02
C PHE A 310 19.25 -4.22 -18.72
N ILE A 311 20.10 -3.65 -17.85
CA ILE A 311 19.62 -2.95 -16.64
C ILE A 311 18.85 -1.70 -17.06
N GLY A 312 17.62 -1.56 -16.58
CA GLY A 312 16.72 -0.46 -16.96
C GLY A 312 16.21 -0.53 -18.41
N VAL A 313 16.36 -1.69 -19.07
CA VAL A 313 15.94 -1.90 -20.45
C VAL A 313 14.85 -2.96 -20.50
N HIS A 314 13.79 -2.65 -21.22
CA HIS A 314 12.64 -3.51 -21.41
C HIS A 314 12.55 -3.93 -22.88
N LEU A 315 12.20 -5.19 -23.12
CA LEU A 315 11.99 -5.76 -24.45
C LEU A 315 10.69 -6.55 -24.48
N PHE A 316 9.92 -6.42 -25.55
CA PHE A 316 8.78 -7.30 -25.80
C PHE A 316 9.24 -8.71 -26.18
N ASN A 317 8.46 -9.74 -25.84
CA ASN A 317 8.89 -11.14 -25.94
C ASN A 317 9.33 -11.50 -27.37
N SER A 318 8.61 -11.02 -28.41
CA SER A 318 8.98 -11.25 -29.81
C SER A 318 10.37 -10.72 -30.20
N ASP A 319 10.78 -9.57 -29.66
CA ASP A 319 12.10 -8.98 -29.87
C ASP A 319 13.17 -9.65 -29.01
N PHE A 320 12.81 -10.03 -27.79
CA PHE A 320 13.69 -10.79 -26.91
C PHE A 320 14.06 -12.15 -27.50
N ILE A 321 13.12 -12.86 -28.13
CA ILE A 321 13.37 -14.14 -28.80
C ILE A 321 14.38 -14.00 -29.93
N LYS A 322 14.24 -12.97 -30.77
CA LYS A 322 15.21 -12.68 -31.84
C LYS A 322 16.61 -12.44 -31.28
N LEU A 323 16.68 -11.64 -30.21
CA LEU A 323 17.92 -11.34 -29.52
C LEU A 323 18.58 -12.62 -28.99
N VAL A 324 17.84 -13.46 -28.25
CA VAL A 324 18.40 -14.67 -27.62
C VAL A 324 18.84 -15.71 -28.67
N ASN A 325 18.11 -15.81 -29.78
CA ASN A 325 18.45 -16.74 -30.85
C ASN A 325 19.83 -16.42 -31.46
N ASP A 326 20.16 -15.14 -31.64
CA ASP A 326 21.38 -14.68 -32.32
C ASP A 326 22.17 -13.62 -31.52
N PHE A 327 22.32 -13.85 -30.22
CA PHE A 327 22.81 -12.86 -29.25
C PHE A 327 24.17 -12.26 -29.60
N GLU A 328 25.14 -13.11 -29.96
CA GLU A 328 26.51 -12.72 -30.26
C GLU A 328 26.59 -11.79 -31.49
N ASN A 329 25.68 -11.95 -32.45
CA ASN A 329 25.63 -11.09 -33.62
C ASN A 329 24.91 -9.77 -33.33
N TYR A 330 23.90 -9.76 -32.47
CA TYR A 330 23.13 -8.56 -32.15
C TYR A 330 23.82 -7.61 -31.18
N ILE A 331 24.50 -8.14 -30.16
CA ILE A 331 24.93 -7.34 -29.01
C ILE A 331 25.90 -6.19 -29.36
N ASP A 332 26.66 -6.36 -30.44
CA ASP A 332 27.63 -5.36 -30.94
C ASP A 332 27.09 -4.42 -32.02
N LYS A 333 25.79 -4.53 -32.36
CA LYS A 333 25.17 -3.69 -33.39
C LYS A 333 24.84 -2.28 -32.86
N PRO A 334 24.77 -1.28 -33.75
CA PRO A 334 24.41 0.08 -33.34
C PRO A 334 22.95 0.18 -32.90
N ILE A 335 22.67 1.17 -32.06
CA ILE A 335 21.31 1.55 -31.64
C ILE A 335 20.93 2.85 -32.32
N THR A 336 19.77 2.87 -32.97
CA THR A 336 19.15 4.08 -33.54
C THR A 336 17.92 4.45 -32.72
N PHE A 337 17.86 5.66 -32.17
CA PHE A 337 16.69 6.10 -31.40
C PHE A 337 15.55 6.58 -32.32
N ILE A 338 14.32 6.22 -31.96
CA ILE A 338 13.09 6.52 -32.71
C ILE A 338 12.05 7.17 -31.79
N ASN A 339 10.97 7.74 -32.36
CA ASN A 339 9.86 8.25 -31.55
C ASN A 339 8.94 7.12 -31.12
N HIS A 340 8.26 7.30 -29.99
CA HIS A 340 7.23 6.37 -29.52
C HIS A 340 6.09 6.16 -30.53
N SER A 341 5.79 7.15 -31.37
CA SER A 341 4.81 7.03 -32.45
C SER A 341 5.17 5.98 -33.49
N ASP A 342 6.46 5.65 -33.60
CA ASP A 342 7.03 4.81 -34.64
C ASP A 342 7.26 3.36 -34.14
N SER A 343 7.01 3.10 -32.85
CA SER A 343 7.12 1.77 -32.25
C SER A 343 6.10 0.81 -32.84
N LYS A 344 6.52 -0.42 -33.16
CA LYS A 344 5.60 -1.50 -33.55
C LYS A 344 4.73 -1.98 -32.39
N HIS A 345 5.08 -1.62 -31.16
CA HIS A 345 4.36 -1.96 -29.92
C HIS A 345 3.47 -0.82 -29.41
N GLN A 346 3.08 0.13 -30.25
CA GLN A 346 2.32 1.35 -29.90
C GLN A 346 1.08 1.11 -28.99
N LYS A 347 0.40 -0.04 -29.15
CA LYS A 347 -0.80 -0.39 -28.35
C LYS A 347 -0.47 -0.96 -26.96
N SER A 348 0.75 -1.46 -26.78
CA SER A 348 1.24 -2.09 -25.56
C SER A 348 1.94 -1.12 -24.61
N PHE A 349 1.94 0.19 -24.93
CA PHE A 349 2.42 1.27 -24.06
C PHE A 349 1.50 1.44 -22.86
N ARG A 350 1.65 0.57 -21.86
CA ARG A 350 0.97 0.66 -20.58
C ARG A 350 1.92 0.58 -19.38
N HIS A 351 3.24 0.50 -19.61
CA HIS A 351 4.18 0.12 -18.55
C HIS A 351 4.97 1.29 -17.94
N CYS A 352 4.99 2.47 -18.55
CA CYS A 352 5.94 3.53 -18.15
C CYS A 352 5.30 4.75 -17.46
N PHE A 353 4.12 4.58 -16.83
CA PHE A 353 3.48 5.61 -16.00
C PHE A 353 3.31 6.99 -16.69
N GLY A 354 3.21 7.00 -18.03
CA GLY A 354 3.12 8.23 -18.82
C GLY A 354 4.41 9.06 -18.88
N LYS A 355 5.55 8.54 -18.40
CA LYS A 355 6.87 9.19 -18.52
C LYS A 355 7.49 8.83 -19.87
N ASP A 356 7.97 9.84 -20.60
CA ASP A 356 8.79 9.62 -21.78
C ASP A 356 10.12 8.99 -21.40
N TYR A 357 10.55 8.01 -22.20
CA TYR A 357 11.85 7.35 -22.09
C TYR A 357 12.46 7.17 -23.49
N PRO A 358 13.77 6.93 -23.62
CA PRO A 358 14.39 6.68 -24.91
C PRO A 358 13.94 5.33 -25.50
N LEU A 359 13.47 5.35 -26.75
CA LEU A 359 13.16 4.14 -27.52
C LEU A 359 14.23 3.92 -28.60
N GLY A 360 14.94 2.80 -28.54
CA GLY A 360 16.03 2.46 -29.46
C GLY A 360 15.73 1.25 -30.32
N LEU A 361 16.28 1.21 -31.54
CA LEU A 361 16.33 0.04 -32.40
C LEU A 361 17.76 -0.49 -32.47
N LEU A 362 18.00 -1.68 -31.90
CA LEU A 362 19.25 -2.40 -32.06
C LEU A 362 19.28 -3.05 -33.44
N ASN A 363 20.29 -2.69 -34.23
CA ASN A 363 20.44 -3.11 -35.63
C ASN A 363 19.23 -2.79 -36.52
N ASN A 364 18.45 -1.74 -36.21
CA ASN A 364 17.19 -1.41 -36.88
C ASN A 364 16.13 -2.54 -36.88
N ASP A 365 16.20 -3.49 -35.92
CA ASP A 365 15.28 -4.64 -35.84
C ASP A 365 14.65 -4.79 -34.44
N ILE A 366 15.48 -4.88 -33.41
CA ILE A 366 15.05 -5.16 -32.03
C ILE A 366 14.73 -3.85 -31.31
N GLU A 367 13.50 -3.69 -30.82
CA GLU A 367 13.10 -2.53 -30.02
C GLU A 367 13.60 -2.67 -28.56
N LEU A 368 14.33 -1.66 -28.10
CA LEU A 368 14.88 -1.52 -26.75
C LEU A 368 14.19 -0.33 -26.06
N HIS A 369 13.47 -0.60 -24.98
CA HIS A 369 12.75 0.41 -24.20
C HIS A 369 13.58 0.79 -22.97
N PHE A 370 14.24 1.94 -22.99
CA PHE A 370 15.13 2.39 -21.92
C PHE A 370 14.37 3.06 -20.76
N ILE A 371 13.50 2.30 -20.09
CA ILE A 371 12.47 2.80 -19.16
C ILE A 371 13.01 3.54 -17.92
N ASP A 372 14.24 3.26 -17.50
CA ASP A 372 14.87 3.92 -16.34
C ASP A 372 15.74 5.12 -16.71
N TYR A 373 15.79 5.50 -17.99
CA TYR A 373 16.67 6.54 -18.52
C TYR A 373 15.88 7.75 -18.98
N ASN A 374 16.48 8.94 -18.89
CA ASN A 374 15.81 10.19 -19.24
C ASN A 374 16.21 10.71 -20.62
N SER A 375 17.30 10.21 -21.21
CA SER A 375 17.79 10.68 -22.52
C SER A 375 18.48 9.59 -23.33
N PRO A 376 18.43 9.67 -24.68
CA PRO A 376 19.15 8.77 -25.58
C PRO A 376 20.65 8.65 -25.27
N ASP A 377 21.31 9.76 -24.93
CA ASP A 377 22.74 9.77 -24.61
C ASP A 377 23.06 9.01 -23.31
N GLU A 378 22.19 9.15 -22.30
CA GLU A 378 22.31 8.42 -21.04
C GLU A 378 22.12 6.91 -21.27
N ALA A 379 21.05 6.54 -21.99
CA ALA A 379 20.76 5.17 -22.39
C ALA A 379 21.92 4.52 -23.16
N LEU A 380 22.49 5.24 -24.14
CA LEU A 380 23.58 4.73 -24.96
C LEU A 380 24.89 4.58 -24.17
N ARG A 381 25.19 5.50 -23.25
CA ARG A 381 26.36 5.36 -22.35
C ARG A 381 26.22 4.13 -21.47
N HIS A 382 25.05 3.95 -20.85
CA HIS A 382 24.79 2.78 -20.01
C HIS A 382 24.87 1.48 -20.82
N TRP A 383 24.25 1.44 -22.00
CA TRP A 383 24.30 0.28 -22.89
C TRP A 383 25.74 -0.12 -23.23
N ASN A 384 26.58 0.85 -23.61
CA ASN A 384 27.97 0.56 -23.97
C ASN A 384 28.81 0.09 -22.77
N ASP A 385 28.62 0.70 -21.60
CA ASP A 385 29.29 0.29 -20.37
C ASP A 385 28.88 -1.14 -19.96
N GLY A 386 27.58 -1.43 -19.91
CA GLY A 386 27.06 -2.77 -19.61
C GLY A 386 27.51 -3.82 -20.63
N ARG A 387 27.53 -3.47 -21.92
CA ARG A 387 28.02 -4.34 -23.00
C ARG A 387 29.48 -4.73 -22.80
N SER A 388 30.33 -3.79 -22.39
CA SER A 388 31.75 -4.05 -22.16
C SER A 388 32.03 -5.03 -21.00
N LYS A 389 31.03 -5.29 -20.15
CA LYS A 389 31.12 -6.14 -18.95
C LYS A 389 30.54 -7.54 -19.15
N ILE A 390 29.98 -7.82 -20.33
CA ILE A 390 29.36 -9.11 -20.64
C ILE A 390 30.42 -10.22 -20.55
N ASN A 391 30.06 -11.31 -19.88
CA ASN A 391 30.79 -12.56 -19.97
C ASN A 391 30.08 -13.51 -20.96
N LEU A 392 30.59 -13.59 -22.19
CA LEU A 392 30.05 -14.43 -23.25
C LEU A 392 30.11 -15.94 -22.93
N GLU A 393 31.00 -16.37 -22.04
CA GLU A 393 31.15 -17.78 -21.66
C GLU A 393 30.13 -18.24 -20.61
N ASN A 394 29.41 -17.31 -19.97
CA ASN A 394 28.52 -17.61 -18.86
C ASN A 394 27.30 -16.67 -18.84
N ILE A 395 26.45 -16.83 -19.85
CA ILE A 395 25.21 -16.08 -20.03
C ILE A 395 24.01 -16.89 -19.55
N PHE A 396 23.08 -16.19 -18.92
CA PHE A 396 21.78 -16.67 -18.49
C PHE A 396 20.68 -15.82 -19.12
N PHE A 397 19.68 -16.47 -19.71
CA PHE A 397 18.57 -15.80 -20.39
C PHE A 397 17.27 -15.96 -19.61
N LYS A 398 16.62 -14.85 -19.27
CA LYS A 398 15.32 -14.88 -18.60
C LYS A 398 14.30 -14.10 -19.43
N MET A 399 13.18 -14.76 -19.73
CA MET A 399 12.00 -14.14 -20.33
C MET A 399 10.84 -14.18 -19.35
N ASP A 400 10.06 -13.10 -19.27
CA ASP A 400 8.77 -13.10 -18.58
C ASP A 400 7.65 -12.97 -19.62
N ALA A 401 6.99 -14.10 -19.85
CA ALA A 401 5.87 -14.19 -20.75
C ALA A 401 4.58 -13.72 -20.07
N SER A 402 4.48 -13.79 -18.74
CA SER A 402 3.21 -13.46 -18.05
C SER A 402 2.76 -12.00 -18.19
N ARG A 403 3.64 -11.12 -18.68
CA ARG A 403 3.37 -9.71 -18.95
C ARG A 403 2.55 -9.46 -20.23
N GLU A 404 2.65 -10.34 -21.23
CA GLU A 404 2.05 -10.13 -22.56
C GLU A 404 0.83 -11.03 -22.75
N GLU A 405 -0.28 -10.45 -23.24
CA GLU A 405 -1.50 -11.20 -23.55
C GLU A 405 -1.32 -12.01 -24.85
N ASN A 406 -1.90 -13.22 -24.91
CA ASN A 406 -1.92 -14.09 -26.10
C ASN A 406 -0.53 -14.43 -26.69
N ASN A 407 0.41 -14.79 -25.84
CA ASN A 407 1.82 -14.95 -26.20
C ASN A 407 2.29 -16.41 -26.35
N ILE A 408 1.37 -17.33 -26.64
CA ILE A 408 1.66 -18.77 -26.85
C ILE A 408 2.81 -18.97 -27.85
N ASP A 409 2.71 -18.33 -29.02
CA ASP A 409 3.73 -18.45 -30.07
C ASP A 409 5.13 -18.01 -29.61
N SER A 410 5.19 -16.99 -28.75
CA SER A 410 6.46 -16.49 -28.19
C SER A 410 7.04 -17.45 -27.15
N ILE A 411 6.20 -18.02 -26.30
CA ILE A 411 6.60 -19.02 -25.30
C ILE A 411 7.16 -20.25 -26.00
N GLU A 412 6.45 -20.77 -27.00
CA GLU A 412 6.90 -21.91 -27.81
C GLU A 412 8.23 -21.58 -28.51
N ALA A 413 8.31 -20.45 -29.21
CA ALA A 413 9.52 -20.06 -29.92
C ALA A 413 10.73 -19.93 -28.98
N PHE A 414 10.57 -19.33 -27.79
CA PHE A 414 11.65 -19.24 -26.80
C PHE A 414 12.08 -20.62 -26.30
N ASP A 415 11.13 -21.52 -26.05
CA ASP A 415 11.40 -22.87 -25.59
C ASP A 415 12.14 -23.72 -26.65
N TYR A 416 11.88 -23.50 -27.95
CA TYR A 416 12.60 -24.14 -29.05
C TYR A 416 14.03 -23.63 -29.29
N ILE A 417 14.41 -22.45 -28.77
CA ILE A 417 15.78 -21.94 -28.93
C ILE A 417 16.77 -22.93 -28.31
N ASN A 418 17.76 -23.39 -29.08
CA ASN A 418 18.81 -24.30 -28.58
C ASN A 418 19.93 -23.53 -27.86
N ARG A 419 19.63 -22.99 -26.68
CA ARG A 419 20.57 -22.29 -25.80
C ARG A 419 20.55 -22.89 -24.38
N PRO A 420 21.71 -23.09 -23.73
CA PRO A 420 21.73 -23.46 -22.32
C PRO A 420 21.29 -22.28 -21.43
N ASN A 421 21.00 -22.56 -20.16
CA ASN A 421 20.81 -21.53 -19.12
C ASN A 421 19.68 -20.52 -19.38
N LYS A 422 18.58 -20.97 -19.99
CA LYS A 422 17.39 -20.15 -20.23
C LYS A 422 16.22 -20.53 -19.33
N VAL A 423 15.43 -19.53 -18.96
CA VAL A 423 14.22 -19.67 -18.14
C VAL A 423 13.13 -18.75 -18.69
N CYS A 424 11.89 -19.25 -18.72
CA CYS A 424 10.72 -18.48 -19.11
C CYS A 424 9.68 -18.53 -17.99
N PHE A 425 9.29 -17.37 -17.46
CA PHE A 425 8.20 -17.28 -16.48
C PHE A 425 6.85 -17.15 -17.19
N ILE A 426 5.91 -18.03 -16.83
CA ILE A 426 4.56 -18.08 -17.39
C ILE A 426 3.51 -18.06 -16.28
N ASN A 427 2.34 -17.49 -16.57
CA ASN A 427 1.27 -17.38 -15.59
C ASN A 427 0.67 -18.76 -15.25
N TYR A 428 0.54 -19.07 -13.96
CA TYR A 428 0.00 -20.35 -13.47
C TYR A 428 -1.39 -20.67 -13.99
N TYR A 429 -2.29 -19.68 -14.06
CA TYR A 429 -3.68 -19.86 -14.52
C TYR A 429 -3.78 -20.26 -15.99
N ASP A 430 -2.65 -20.17 -16.66
CA ASP A 430 -2.52 -20.15 -18.08
C ASP A 430 -1.74 -21.43 -18.51
N LYS A 431 -1.28 -22.23 -17.52
CA LYS A 431 -0.54 -23.49 -17.65
C LYS A 431 -1.13 -24.49 -18.66
N GLU A 432 -2.46 -24.60 -18.73
CA GLU A 432 -3.12 -25.56 -19.62
C GLU A 432 -3.02 -25.17 -21.09
N LYS A 433 -2.79 -23.87 -21.38
CA LYS A 433 -2.57 -23.37 -22.74
C LYS A 433 -1.18 -23.70 -23.27
N TYR A 434 -0.22 -23.97 -22.38
CA TYR A 434 1.21 -24.10 -22.72
C TYR A 434 1.74 -25.53 -22.52
N LEU A 435 0.87 -26.54 -22.53
CA LEU A 435 1.20 -27.95 -22.26
C LEU A 435 2.12 -28.55 -23.34
N SER A 436 3.43 -28.39 -23.15
CA SER A 436 4.47 -29.28 -23.67
C SER A 436 5.42 -29.68 -22.54
N ASN A 437 5.87 -30.94 -22.51
CA ASN A 437 6.75 -31.54 -21.48
C ASN A 437 8.18 -30.95 -21.52
N ASN A 438 8.33 -29.66 -21.26
CA ASN A 438 9.57 -28.93 -21.59
C ASN A 438 10.24 -28.33 -20.35
N SER A 439 11.57 -28.32 -20.38
CA SER A 439 12.45 -28.09 -19.22
C SER A 439 12.91 -26.64 -19.06
N THR A 440 12.22 -25.65 -19.65
CA THR A 440 12.59 -24.23 -19.53
C THR A 440 11.46 -23.31 -19.07
N LEU A 441 10.25 -23.85 -18.91
CA LEU A 441 9.05 -23.12 -18.49
C LEU A 441 8.85 -23.19 -16.97
N HIS A 442 8.61 -22.04 -16.36
CA HIS A 442 8.44 -21.87 -14.92
C HIS A 442 7.15 -21.15 -14.57
N LEU A 443 6.30 -21.80 -13.77
CA LEU A 443 5.04 -21.24 -13.33
C LEU A 443 5.24 -20.17 -12.25
N ILE A 444 4.56 -19.06 -12.44
CA ILE A 444 4.39 -17.99 -11.46
C ILE A 444 2.90 -17.72 -11.27
N ASP A 445 2.44 -17.66 -10.02
CA ASP A 445 1.03 -17.42 -9.70
C ASP A 445 0.57 -16.02 -10.04
N TYR A 446 1.48 -15.06 -9.86
CA TYR A 446 1.14 -13.67 -9.92
C TYR A 446 2.29 -12.88 -10.54
N TRP A 447 1.98 -12.22 -11.65
CA TRP A 447 2.84 -11.25 -12.27
C TRP A 447 2.67 -9.88 -11.62
N ASN A 448 3.78 -9.18 -11.39
CA ASN A 448 3.77 -7.79 -10.96
C ASN A 448 4.63 -6.93 -11.90
N PRO A 449 4.15 -5.76 -12.35
CA PRO A 449 4.93 -4.84 -13.18
C PRO A 449 6.16 -4.26 -12.47
N ASP A 450 6.23 -4.31 -11.14
CA ASP A 450 7.36 -3.84 -10.35
C ASP A 450 8.33 -4.99 -10.06
N SER A 451 9.57 -4.88 -10.56
CA SER A 451 10.60 -5.88 -10.36
C SER A 451 10.92 -6.11 -8.88
N GLU A 452 10.83 -5.08 -8.04
CA GLU A 452 11.04 -5.18 -6.58
C GLU A 452 10.00 -6.09 -5.90
N ILE A 453 8.85 -6.32 -6.52
CA ILE A 453 7.83 -7.27 -6.03
C ILE A 453 7.94 -8.60 -6.77
N PHE A 454 8.11 -8.55 -8.09
CA PHE A 454 8.11 -9.72 -8.95
C PHE A 454 9.32 -10.64 -8.70
N PHE A 455 10.52 -10.08 -8.55
CA PHE A 455 11.72 -10.87 -8.31
C PHE A 455 11.60 -11.74 -7.04
N PRO A 456 11.25 -11.21 -5.87
CA PRO A 456 11.06 -12.03 -4.67
C PRO A 456 9.96 -13.08 -4.79
N GLN A 457 8.87 -12.76 -5.48
CA GLN A 457 7.79 -13.72 -5.75
C GLN A 457 8.29 -14.89 -6.60
N SER A 458 9.09 -14.60 -7.63
CA SER A 458 9.68 -15.65 -8.47
C SER A 458 10.55 -16.63 -7.67
N LEU A 459 11.27 -16.16 -6.64
CA LEU A 459 12.10 -17.01 -5.78
C LEU A 459 11.30 -18.00 -4.92
N CYS A 460 9.99 -17.80 -4.75
CA CYS A 460 9.14 -18.76 -4.05
C CYS A 460 8.98 -20.08 -4.85
N SER A 461 9.08 -20.02 -6.17
CA SER A 461 8.93 -21.19 -7.06
C SER A 461 10.16 -21.49 -7.93
N PHE A 462 11.18 -20.62 -7.91
CA PHE A 462 12.38 -20.72 -8.75
C PHE A 462 13.68 -20.81 -7.93
N ASP A 463 14.45 -21.87 -8.12
CA ASP A 463 15.77 -22.07 -7.50
C ASP A 463 16.86 -21.30 -8.26
N LEU A 464 16.96 -20.00 -7.97
CA LEU A 464 17.95 -19.10 -8.59
C LEU A 464 19.40 -19.59 -8.42
N ILE A 465 19.76 -20.11 -7.23
CA ILE A 465 21.13 -20.58 -6.96
C ILE A 465 21.44 -21.84 -7.76
N GLY A 466 20.49 -22.79 -7.81
CA GLY A 466 20.58 -23.97 -8.64
C GLY A 466 20.76 -23.60 -10.10
N TRP A 467 19.90 -22.73 -10.63
CA TRP A 467 19.98 -22.27 -12.01
C TRP A 467 21.33 -21.63 -12.34
N LEU A 468 21.81 -20.69 -11.51
CA LEU A 468 23.14 -20.06 -11.70
C LEU A 468 24.32 -21.05 -11.60
N ASN A 469 24.11 -22.23 -11.01
CA ASN A 469 25.07 -23.33 -10.97
C ASN A 469 24.93 -24.32 -12.13
N GLY A 470 24.05 -24.05 -13.11
CA GLY A 470 23.81 -24.89 -14.27
C GLY A 470 22.79 -26.02 -14.04
N LYS A 471 22.02 -25.98 -12.94
CA LYS A 471 20.89 -26.89 -12.75
C LYS A 471 19.82 -26.55 -13.79
N VAL A 472 19.43 -27.56 -14.57
CA VAL A 472 18.24 -27.44 -15.43
C VAL A 472 17.04 -27.44 -14.50
N GLU A 473 16.46 -26.27 -14.33
CA GLU A 473 15.23 -26.11 -13.57
C GLU A 473 14.08 -26.74 -14.37
N LYS A 474 13.28 -27.59 -13.70
CA LYS A 474 12.17 -28.32 -14.34
C LYS A 474 10.86 -27.68 -13.96
N TYR A 475 9.85 -27.92 -14.79
CA TYR A 475 8.45 -27.67 -14.47
C TYR A 475 8.13 -28.20 -13.07
N ASN A 476 7.65 -27.32 -12.20
CA ASN A 476 7.35 -27.66 -10.81
C ASN A 476 5.86 -28.06 -10.72
N GLU A 477 5.55 -29.36 -10.77
CA GLU A 477 4.17 -29.88 -10.74
C GLU A 477 3.45 -29.58 -9.42
N ILE A 478 4.19 -29.40 -8.33
CA ILE A 478 3.66 -29.14 -6.98
C ILE A 478 4.02 -27.71 -6.60
N TYR A 479 3.29 -26.78 -7.18
CA TYR A 479 3.39 -25.36 -6.84
C TYR A 479 2.78 -25.08 -5.45
N GLN A 480 3.51 -24.36 -4.59
CA GLN A 480 3.00 -23.81 -3.32
C GLN A 480 2.77 -22.32 -3.47
N GLN A 481 1.58 -21.85 -3.09
CA GLN A 481 1.20 -20.44 -3.12
C GLN A 481 2.26 -19.56 -2.45
N ALA A 482 2.70 -18.53 -3.17
CA ALA A 482 3.66 -17.56 -2.66
C ALA A 482 3.11 -16.97 -1.35
N LYS A 483 3.86 -17.12 -0.26
CA LYS A 483 3.50 -16.43 1.00
C LYS A 483 3.52 -14.93 0.77
N ASP A 484 2.61 -14.22 1.41
CA ASP A 484 2.58 -12.76 1.35
C ASP A 484 3.98 -12.19 1.64
N ILE A 485 4.51 -11.45 0.66
CA ILE A 485 5.81 -10.79 0.76
C ILE A 485 5.67 -9.36 1.29
N PHE A 486 4.51 -8.97 1.77
CA PHE A 486 4.33 -7.73 2.51
C PHE A 486 4.28 -8.07 4.02
N ILE A 487 5.06 -7.35 4.83
CA ILE A 487 4.88 -7.34 6.27
C ILE A 487 3.92 -6.21 6.57
N THR A 488 2.67 -6.50 6.92
CA THR A 488 1.79 -5.46 7.45
C THR A 488 2.49 -4.84 8.67
N PRO A 489 2.73 -3.52 8.71
CA PRO A 489 3.31 -2.90 9.88
C PRO A 489 2.34 -3.09 11.03
N ASP A 490 2.68 -3.95 11.98
CA ASP A 490 1.86 -4.21 13.16
C ASP A 490 2.03 -3.02 14.10
N LYS A 491 1.27 -1.95 13.83
CA LYS A 491 1.24 -0.76 14.68
C LYS A 491 0.44 -1.10 15.93
N ARG A 492 1.08 -1.05 17.09
CA ARG A 492 0.39 -1.23 18.37
C ARG A 492 -0.25 0.08 18.80
N LYS A 493 -1.57 0.07 18.95
CA LYS A 493 -2.33 1.18 19.56
C LYS A 493 -2.12 1.27 21.08
N TYR A 494 -1.71 0.17 21.70
CA TYR A 494 -1.33 0.13 23.11
C TYR A 494 -0.23 -0.91 23.36
N PHE A 495 0.50 -0.76 24.45
CA PHE A 495 1.54 -1.66 24.91
C PHE A 495 1.36 -1.91 26.40
N PHE A 496 1.26 -3.17 26.80
CA PHE A 496 1.12 -3.57 28.19
C PHE A 496 2.12 -4.66 28.52
N ILE A 497 2.82 -4.51 29.64
CA ILE A 497 3.77 -5.50 30.15
C ILE A 497 3.63 -5.57 31.67
N GLN A 498 3.57 -6.80 32.18
CA GLN A 498 3.76 -7.13 33.59
C GLN A 498 5.12 -7.79 33.71
N PHE A 499 5.98 -7.30 34.60
CA PHE A 499 7.36 -7.75 34.66
C PHE A 499 7.45 -9.17 35.24
N ASN A 500 8.07 -10.08 34.50
CA ASN A 500 8.31 -11.47 34.89
C ASN A 500 9.71 -11.93 34.43
N GLN A 501 10.09 -13.17 34.78
CA GLN A 501 11.40 -13.72 34.37
C GLN A 501 11.63 -13.69 32.86
N ASP A 502 10.57 -13.90 32.07
CA ASP A 502 10.68 -13.98 30.62
C ASP A 502 10.88 -12.61 29.97
N ASN A 503 10.33 -11.54 30.55
CA ASN A 503 10.28 -10.22 29.90
C ASN A 503 11.06 -9.11 30.63
N ILE A 504 11.69 -9.38 31.77
CA ILE A 504 12.52 -8.40 32.47
C ILE A 504 13.65 -7.85 31.60
N HIS A 505 14.14 -8.63 30.64
CA HIS A 505 15.16 -8.22 29.67
C HIS A 505 14.74 -7.04 28.78
N THR A 506 13.45 -6.67 28.76
CA THR A 506 12.95 -5.48 28.07
C THR A 506 13.37 -4.18 28.78
N LEU A 507 13.70 -4.24 30.07
CA LEU A 507 14.34 -3.15 30.81
C LEU A 507 15.86 -3.26 30.64
N ASP A 508 16.46 -2.35 29.87
CA ASP A 508 17.87 -2.40 29.51
C ASP A 508 18.64 -1.19 30.10
N SER A 509 19.67 -1.48 30.89
CA SER A 509 20.61 -0.49 31.47
C SER A 509 21.86 -0.24 30.61
N LYS A 510 21.97 -0.83 29.41
CA LYS A 510 23.16 -0.78 28.53
C LYS A 510 23.75 0.60 28.28
N PHE A 511 22.98 1.68 28.41
CA PHE A 511 23.48 3.03 28.23
C PHE A 511 24.40 3.49 29.38
N HIS A 512 24.11 3.05 30.62
CA HIS A 512 24.84 3.45 31.83
C HIS A 512 24.92 2.28 32.84
N PRO A 513 25.57 1.16 32.50
CA PRO A 513 25.54 -0.07 33.30
C PRO A 513 26.15 0.10 34.70
N GLU A 514 27.03 1.07 34.90
CA GLU A 514 27.64 1.41 36.19
C GLU A 514 26.72 2.19 37.13
N THR A 515 25.58 2.70 36.65
CA THR A 515 24.67 3.56 37.43
C THR A 515 23.37 2.86 37.82
N HIS A 516 23.05 1.73 37.18
CA HIS A 516 21.82 0.98 37.41
C HIS A 516 22.06 -0.53 37.33
N GLU A 517 21.59 -1.25 38.33
CA GLU A 517 21.49 -2.71 38.32
C GLU A 517 20.03 -3.14 38.32
N ILE A 518 19.67 -4.06 37.42
CA ILE A 518 18.29 -4.52 37.22
C ILE A 518 18.20 -5.99 37.62
N PHE A 519 17.27 -6.32 38.52
CA PHE A 519 17.04 -7.66 39.04
C PHE A 519 15.56 -8.02 38.99
N TYR A 520 15.26 -9.31 38.88
CA TYR A 520 13.91 -9.81 39.04
C TYR A 520 13.65 -10.20 40.49
N ASN A 521 12.51 -9.75 41.04
CA ASN A 521 12.02 -10.20 42.33
C ASN A 521 10.93 -11.26 42.13
N GLU A 522 11.22 -12.49 42.51
CA GLU A 522 10.28 -13.62 42.38
C GLU A 522 9.07 -13.48 43.32
N ASP A 523 9.23 -12.87 44.50
CA ASP A 523 8.16 -12.79 45.51
C ASP A 523 7.08 -11.78 45.13
N THR A 524 7.45 -10.72 44.42
CA THR A 524 6.55 -9.63 44.04
C THR A 524 6.26 -9.57 42.54
N GLU A 525 6.88 -10.46 41.76
CA GLU A 525 6.80 -10.47 40.29
C GLU A 525 7.08 -9.08 39.70
N SER A 526 8.24 -8.54 40.04
CA SER A 526 8.60 -7.17 39.69
C SER A 526 10.06 -7.04 39.27
N ALA A 527 10.35 -5.98 38.51
CA ALA A 527 11.71 -5.57 38.19
C ALA A 527 12.21 -4.57 39.25
N ILE A 528 13.29 -4.93 39.94
CA ILE A 528 14.02 -4.06 40.86
C ILE A 528 15.10 -3.33 40.07
N VAL A 529 15.04 -2.00 40.06
CA VAL A 529 16.10 -1.13 39.57
C VAL A 529 16.80 -0.51 40.77
N ASN A 530 18.00 -1.00 41.07
CA ASN A 530 18.91 -0.36 42.02
C ASN A 530 19.68 0.73 41.27
N TYR A 531 19.45 1.98 41.65
CA TYR A 531 20.06 3.12 40.99
C TYR A 531 21.04 3.82 41.93
N ASN A 532 22.15 4.25 41.35
CA ASN A 532 23.16 5.11 41.97
C ASN A 532 23.64 6.12 40.93
N LYS A 533 22.74 7.02 40.56
CA LYS A 533 22.92 7.93 39.43
C LYS A 533 23.48 9.28 39.87
N HIS A 534 24.27 9.91 39.01
CA HIS A 534 24.90 11.20 39.28
C HIS A 534 24.25 12.38 38.53
N ASP A 535 23.63 12.17 37.36
CA ASP A 535 23.04 13.25 36.52
C ASP A 535 21.77 12.79 35.76
N LEU A 536 21.59 13.20 34.49
CA LEU A 536 20.52 12.85 33.53
C LEU A 536 20.57 11.40 33.03
N GLU A 537 21.17 10.49 33.79
CA GLU A 537 21.24 9.07 33.47
C GLU A 537 19.84 8.45 33.57
N TYR A 538 19.56 7.51 32.66
CA TYR A 538 18.27 6.83 32.53
C TYR A 538 18.46 5.33 32.33
N PHE A 539 17.38 4.59 32.58
CA PHE A 539 17.21 3.22 32.07
C PHE A 539 16.04 3.21 31.09
N CYS A 540 16.00 2.23 30.19
CA CYS A 540 14.98 2.20 29.13
C CYS A 540 14.12 0.94 29.17
N LEU A 541 12.85 1.07 28.84
CA LEU A 541 11.96 -0.04 28.50
C LEU A 541 11.82 -0.10 26.98
N SER A 542 12.35 -1.17 26.39
CA SER A 542 12.16 -1.46 24.98
C SER A 542 10.73 -1.89 24.72
N ALA A 543 10.04 -1.21 23.80
CA ALA A 543 8.78 -1.69 23.28
C ALA A 543 8.98 -2.90 22.34
N GLN A 544 10.20 -3.18 21.89
CA GLN A 544 10.53 -4.28 20.98
C GLN A 544 10.86 -5.56 21.77
N GLU A 545 10.19 -6.66 21.46
CA GLU A 545 10.58 -7.99 21.96
C GLU A 545 11.89 -8.44 21.29
N CYS A 546 12.86 -8.88 22.10
CA CYS A 546 14.11 -9.49 21.65
C CYS A 546 14.12 -10.96 22.11
N PRO A 547 14.34 -12.00 21.25
CA PRO A 547 14.88 -11.99 19.89
C PRO A 547 13.95 -12.75 18.91
N HIS A 548 12.88 -12.13 18.39
CA HIS A 548 12.11 -12.73 17.30
C HIS A 548 12.31 -11.94 16.00
N PRO A 549 12.82 -12.54 14.90
CA PRO A 549 13.13 -11.82 13.66
C PRO A 549 11.90 -11.29 12.88
N LYS A 550 10.70 -11.38 13.45
CA LYS A 550 9.46 -10.80 12.91
C LYS A 550 9.05 -9.49 13.58
N THR A 551 9.73 -9.06 14.66
CA THR A 551 9.32 -7.91 15.50
C THR A 551 10.12 -6.63 15.27
N SER A 552 11.01 -6.59 14.26
CA SER A 552 11.99 -5.50 14.07
C SER A 552 11.38 -4.11 13.82
N ASP A 553 10.07 -4.00 13.62
CA ASP A 553 9.37 -2.75 13.27
C ASP A 553 8.09 -2.53 14.12
N LEU A 554 7.96 -3.18 15.30
CA LEU A 554 6.83 -2.97 16.24
C LEU A 554 6.96 -1.63 16.98
N PHE A 555 6.50 -0.56 16.35
CA PHE A 555 6.34 0.73 17.01
C PHE A 555 5.02 0.81 17.78
N ILE A 556 5.03 1.57 18.86
CA ILE A 556 3.80 2.02 19.53
C ILE A 556 3.37 3.31 18.85
N ASP A 557 2.10 3.36 18.42
CA ASP A 557 1.50 4.51 17.75
C ASP A 557 0.59 5.27 18.73
N LEU A 558 1.16 6.31 19.33
CA LEU A 558 0.45 7.26 20.19
C LEU A 558 0.16 8.58 19.46
N SER A 559 0.10 8.56 18.12
CA SER A 559 -0.14 9.79 17.34
C SER A 559 -1.52 10.39 17.62
N GLU A 560 -2.50 9.56 17.94
CA GLU A 560 -3.82 9.94 18.42
C GLU A 560 -3.74 10.47 19.86
N LYS A 561 -4.34 11.63 20.13
CA LYS A 561 -4.24 12.29 21.45
C LYS A 561 -4.82 11.43 22.57
N GLU A 562 -5.92 10.73 22.29
CA GLU A 562 -6.59 9.81 23.21
C GLU A 562 -5.73 8.63 23.63
N ASN A 563 -4.67 8.30 22.88
CA ASN A 563 -3.77 7.20 23.19
C ASN A 563 -2.53 7.64 24.00
N ARG A 564 -2.34 8.93 24.26
CA ARG A 564 -1.10 9.48 24.84
C ARG A 564 -1.04 9.39 26.36
N HIS A 565 -1.42 8.24 26.91
CA HIS A 565 -1.31 7.97 28.34
C HIS A 565 -0.31 6.86 28.61
N ILE A 566 0.47 7.03 29.66
CA ILE A 566 1.35 6.00 30.22
C ILE A 566 0.98 5.77 31.68
N MET A 567 0.86 4.51 32.05
CA MET A 567 0.66 4.08 33.43
C MET A 567 1.82 3.21 33.86
N VAL A 568 2.40 3.49 35.02
CA VAL A 568 3.49 2.69 35.60
C VAL A 568 3.11 2.27 37.00
N LEU A 569 3.00 0.96 37.23
CA LEU A 569 2.76 0.42 38.57
C LEU A 569 4.11 0.26 39.26
N ALA A 570 4.39 1.14 40.21
CA ALA A 570 5.70 1.22 40.85
C ALA A 570 5.63 1.60 42.33
N LYS A 571 6.71 1.30 43.06
CA LYS A 571 7.01 1.82 44.40
C LYS A 571 8.49 2.19 44.52
N GLY A 572 8.83 3.04 45.47
CA GLY A 572 10.21 3.47 45.73
C GLY A 572 10.30 4.57 46.79
N ASN A 573 11.42 5.27 46.84
CA ASN A 573 11.65 6.33 47.83
C ASN A 573 10.72 7.54 47.59
N PRO A 574 9.86 7.95 48.54
CA PRO A 574 8.95 9.09 48.38
C PRO A 574 9.61 10.45 48.19
N LEU A 575 10.90 10.57 48.50
CA LEU A 575 11.68 11.79 48.22
C LEU A 575 12.08 11.89 46.75
N HIS A 576 11.83 10.85 45.95
CA HIS A 576 12.24 10.77 44.56
C HIS A 576 11.06 10.87 43.60
N GLN A 577 11.33 11.37 42.40
CA GLN A 577 10.39 11.51 41.31
C GLN A 577 10.82 10.67 40.10
N LEU A 578 9.85 10.18 39.35
CA LEU A 578 10.04 9.48 38.08
C LEU A 578 9.53 10.35 36.93
N ARG A 579 10.34 10.53 35.90
CA ARG A 579 9.98 11.16 34.62
C ARG A 579 10.12 10.13 33.50
N ILE A 580 9.27 10.26 32.48
CA ILE A 580 9.33 9.43 31.27
C ILE A 580 9.50 10.32 30.05
N ASP A 581 10.54 10.03 29.25
CA ASP A 581 10.66 10.53 27.88
C ASP A 581 10.49 9.37 26.89
N PHE A 582 10.41 9.72 25.61
CA PHE A 582 10.24 8.75 24.52
C PHE A 582 11.44 8.76 23.61
N ILE A 583 11.78 7.61 23.02
CA ILE A 583 12.45 7.62 21.72
C ILE A 583 11.47 7.26 20.64
N GLY A 584 11.26 8.23 19.76
CA GLY A 584 10.66 8.01 18.45
C GLY A 584 11.75 7.93 17.39
N LYS A 585 11.44 7.26 16.27
CA LYS A 585 12.26 7.39 15.07
C LYS A 585 11.80 8.58 14.23
N GLU A 586 12.75 9.43 13.83
CA GLU A 586 12.54 10.47 12.84
C GLU A 586 12.44 9.93 11.41
N GLU A 587 12.11 10.81 10.46
CA GLU A 587 11.96 10.48 9.05
C GLU A 587 13.22 9.85 8.44
N ASP A 588 14.40 10.28 8.89
CA ASP A 588 15.70 9.77 8.45
C ASP A 588 16.19 8.54 9.23
N GLU A 589 15.30 7.88 9.98
CA GLU A 589 15.56 6.73 10.86
C GLU A 589 16.50 7.02 12.03
N LYS A 590 16.85 8.28 12.30
CA LYS A 590 17.55 8.63 13.53
C LYS A 590 16.64 8.51 14.72
N ASP A 591 17.24 8.06 15.81
CA ASP A 591 16.60 8.04 17.11
C ASP A 591 16.58 9.45 17.67
N THR A 592 15.39 9.99 17.93
CA THR A 592 15.21 11.28 18.58
C THR A 592 14.52 11.09 19.91
N ILE A 593 15.15 11.62 20.95
CA ILE A 593 14.57 11.66 22.28
C ILE A 593 13.62 12.86 22.34
N LEU A 594 12.36 12.59 22.68
CA LEU A 594 11.39 13.63 22.99
C LEU A 594 11.45 13.94 24.49
N HIS A 595 12.22 14.97 24.85
CA HIS A 595 12.33 15.43 26.23
C HIS A 595 11.08 16.21 26.65
N ILE A 596 10.43 15.74 27.72
CA ILE A 596 9.18 16.35 28.21
C ILE A 596 9.35 16.65 29.70
N ASP A 597 10.02 17.78 29.98
CA ASP A 597 10.36 18.20 31.34
C ASP A 597 9.15 18.57 32.22
N ALA A 598 7.95 18.65 31.64
CA ALA A 598 6.74 19.09 32.33
C ALA A 598 6.11 18.03 33.24
N ILE A 599 6.42 16.73 33.05
CA ILE A 599 5.70 15.64 33.73
C ILE A 599 6.67 14.80 34.58
N ALA A 600 6.57 14.92 35.89
CA ALA A 600 7.27 14.06 36.85
C ALA A 600 6.30 13.61 37.95
N GLN A 601 6.34 12.33 38.30
CA GLN A 601 5.47 11.73 39.31
C GLN A 601 6.27 11.36 40.55
N THR A 602 5.73 11.63 41.74
CA THR A 602 6.42 11.29 43.00
C THR A 602 6.20 9.82 43.34
N LEU A 603 7.27 9.11 43.70
CA LEU A 603 7.18 7.71 44.13
C LEU A 603 6.50 7.59 45.50
N GLN A 604 6.03 6.41 45.84
CA GLN A 604 5.45 6.09 47.15
C GLN A 604 6.04 4.79 47.68
N GLU A 605 5.95 4.58 48.99
CA GLU A 605 6.46 3.38 49.66
C GLU A 605 5.70 2.11 49.21
N ASP A 606 4.40 2.26 48.92
CA ASP A 606 3.53 1.20 48.41
C ASP A 606 3.34 1.31 46.89
N TYR A 607 2.95 0.18 46.28
CA TYR A 607 2.66 0.11 44.85
C TYR A 607 1.48 0.99 44.46
N GLN A 608 1.69 1.85 43.47
CA GLN A 608 0.66 2.70 42.90
C GLN A 608 0.84 2.89 41.40
N TRP A 609 -0.27 3.14 40.72
CA TRP A 609 -0.26 3.54 39.33
C TRP A 609 0.12 5.01 39.19
N LEU A 610 1.32 5.27 38.69
CA LEU A 610 1.77 6.59 38.28
C LEU A 610 1.21 6.89 36.89
N HIS A 611 0.48 8.00 36.74
CA HIS A 611 -0.12 8.42 35.47
C HIS A 611 0.70 9.54 34.82
N PHE A 612 1.12 9.33 33.59
CA PHE A 612 1.75 10.34 32.75
C PHE A 612 0.85 10.64 31.55
N ASP A 613 0.30 11.84 31.50
CA ASP A 613 -0.64 12.29 30.47
C ASP A 613 0.04 13.24 29.48
N PHE A 614 0.24 12.78 28.25
CA PHE A 614 0.89 13.52 27.17
C PHE A 614 -0.11 14.05 26.12
N SER A 615 -1.42 13.97 26.40
CA SER A 615 -2.48 14.41 25.47
C SER A 615 -2.45 15.91 25.16
N PHE A 616 -1.80 16.72 26.00
CA PHE A 616 -1.66 18.17 25.81
C PHE A 616 -0.67 18.57 24.71
N ILE A 617 0.19 17.66 24.25
CA ILE A 617 1.20 17.97 23.22
C ILE A 617 0.49 18.07 21.87
N ASP A 618 0.61 19.21 21.18
CA ASP A 618 -0.18 19.48 19.96
C ASP A 618 0.64 20.06 18.80
N ASP A 619 1.92 19.70 18.72
CA ASP A 619 2.77 20.13 17.61
C ASP A 619 2.88 19.06 16.52
N VAL A 620 2.87 19.51 15.28
CA VAL A 620 2.89 18.64 14.08
C VAL A 620 4.21 17.87 13.98
N SER A 621 5.31 18.40 14.54
CA SER A 621 6.62 17.75 14.54
C SER A 621 6.67 16.52 15.46
N THR A 622 6.03 16.56 16.63
CA THR A 622 6.02 15.43 17.58
C THR A 622 5.01 14.35 17.21
N ALA A 623 3.95 14.68 16.47
CA ALA A 623 2.99 13.70 15.99
C ALA A 623 3.66 12.57 15.18
N TYR A 624 4.72 12.89 14.45
CA TYR A 624 5.53 11.89 13.74
C TYR A 624 6.25 10.95 14.70
N LEU A 625 6.94 11.51 15.71
CA LEU A 625 7.65 10.73 16.74
C LEU A 625 6.71 9.83 17.54
N PHE A 626 5.53 10.34 17.92
CA PHE A 626 4.51 9.56 18.64
C PHE A 626 3.99 8.36 17.85
N SER A 627 4.01 8.41 16.52
CA SER A 627 3.61 7.26 15.69
C SER A 627 4.67 6.15 15.59
N ARG A 628 5.87 6.41 16.13
CA ARG A 628 7.05 5.54 15.97
C ARG A 628 7.81 5.35 17.28
N ILE A 629 7.11 5.24 18.41
CA ILE A 629 7.76 5.05 19.71
C ILE A 629 8.35 3.64 19.76
N ARG A 630 9.67 3.57 19.99
CA ARG A 630 10.42 2.32 20.13
C ARG A 630 10.76 1.96 21.58
N SER A 631 10.89 2.97 22.43
CA SER A 631 11.36 2.80 23.81
C SER A 631 10.91 3.95 24.67
N PHE A 632 10.75 3.66 25.96
CA PHE A 632 10.44 4.64 27.01
C PHE A 632 11.65 4.80 27.92
N TYR A 633 12.04 6.04 28.18
CA TYR A 633 13.23 6.38 28.96
C TYR A 633 12.81 6.90 30.32
N PHE A 634 13.25 6.22 31.37
CA PHE A 634 12.91 6.54 32.74
C PHE A 634 14.05 7.30 33.40
N TYR A 635 13.74 8.50 33.87
CA TYR A 635 14.65 9.33 34.63
C TYR A 635 14.13 9.42 36.05
N LEU A 636 14.85 8.82 36.99
CA LEU A 636 14.67 9.12 38.40
C LEU A 636 15.23 10.51 38.67
N ASN A 637 14.64 11.31 39.56
CA ASN A 637 15.09 12.65 39.95
C ASN A 637 15.83 13.41 38.85
N PRO A 638 15.15 13.83 37.76
CA PRO A 638 15.81 14.26 36.52
C PRO A 638 16.77 15.45 36.67
N LYS A 639 16.77 16.15 37.82
CA LYS A 639 17.64 17.31 38.08
C LYS A 639 18.71 17.09 39.16
N ASN A 640 18.69 15.95 39.86
CA ASN A 640 19.57 15.69 41.01
C ASN A 640 20.11 14.25 40.98
N ALA A 641 21.29 14.05 41.57
CA ALA A 641 21.78 12.71 41.90
C ALA A 641 20.77 11.98 42.79
N ALA A 642 20.65 10.67 42.60
CA ALA A 642 19.72 9.84 43.37
C ALA A 642 20.31 8.46 43.57
N GLN A 643 20.12 7.92 44.77
CA GLN A 643 20.51 6.56 45.10
C GLN A 643 19.36 5.86 45.82
N GLY A 644 19.07 4.63 45.44
CA GLY A 644 18.04 3.83 46.09
C GLY A 644 17.51 2.73 45.18
N THR A 645 16.28 2.32 45.47
CA THR A 645 15.61 1.24 44.76
C THR A 645 14.26 1.71 44.23
N LEU A 646 13.96 1.31 42.99
CA LEU A 646 12.68 1.49 42.31
C LEU A 646 12.20 0.11 41.93
N GLU A 647 10.97 -0.24 42.30
CA GLU A 647 10.38 -1.53 41.97
C GLU A 647 9.23 -1.31 40.99
N LEU A 648 9.31 -1.94 39.82
CA LEU A 648 8.36 -1.82 38.71
C LEU A 648 7.62 -3.14 38.54
N MET A 649 6.29 -3.13 38.69
CA MET A 649 5.45 -4.33 38.53
C MET A 649 4.81 -4.40 37.15
N ALA A 650 4.34 -3.26 36.62
CA ALA A 650 3.71 -3.22 35.30
C ALA A 650 3.89 -1.87 34.62
N PHE A 651 3.79 -1.88 33.29
CA PHE A 651 3.83 -0.71 32.43
C PHE A 651 2.73 -0.81 31.37
N TYR A 652 2.03 0.30 31.15
CA TYR A 652 1.03 0.47 30.11
C TYR A 652 1.29 1.74 29.32
N SER A 653 1.06 1.70 28.02
CA SER A 653 0.96 2.87 27.15
C SER A 653 -0.23 2.69 26.20
N GLY A 654 -1.08 3.71 26.05
CA GLY A 654 -2.28 3.66 25.21
C GLY A 654 -3.42 4.53 25.75
N SER A 655 -4.67 4.26 25.37
CA SER A 655 -5.81 5.05 25.83
C SER A 655 -6.22 4.74 27.28
N MET A 656 -6.79 5.74 27.96
CA MET A 656 -7.34 5.53 29.30
C MET A 656 -8.54 4.58 29.31
N GLU A 657 -9.27 4.48 28.21
CA GLU A 657 -10.37 3.53 28.04
C GLU A 657 -9.85 2.09 28.05
N THR A 658 -8.91 1.79 27.15
CA THR A 658 -8.27 0.46 27.09
C THR A 658 -7.57 0.10 28.39
N PHE A 659 -6.93 1.06 29.07
CA PHE A 659 -6.33 0.79 30.38
C PHE A 659 -7.37 0.34 31.42
N LYS A 660 -8.54 1.01 31.48
CA LYS A 660 -9.61 0.63 32.42
C LYS A 660 -10.18 -0.75 32.09
N GLU A 661 -10.36 -1.07 30.81
CA GLU A 661 -10.81 -2.38 30.37
C GLU A 661 -9.85 -3.50 30.79
N LEU A 662 -8.54 -3.25 30.72
CA LEU A 662 -7.52 -4.22 31.14
C LEU A 662 -7.52 -4.47 32.65
N LEU A 663 -7.95 -3.50 33.47
CA LEU A 663 -7.99 -3.63 34.92
C LEU A 663 -9.24 -4.35 35.45
N GLY A 664 -10.32 -4.43 34.67
CA GLY A 664 -11.58 -5.09 35.06
C GLY A 664 -12.53 -4.18 35.83
#